data_AF-A0A934VEZ7-F1
#
_entry.id   AF-A0A934VEZ7-F1
#
_cell.length_a   1.000
_cell.length_b   1.000
_cell.length_c   1.000
_cell.angle_alpha   90.00
_cell.angle_beta   90.00
_cell.angle_gamma   90.00
#
_symmetry.space_group_name_H-M   'P 1'
#
loop_
_entity.id
_entity.type
_entity.pdbx_description
1 polymer ?
#
loop_
_entity_poly.entity_id
_entity_poly.type
_entity_poly.pdbx_seq_one_letter_code
_entity_poly.pdbx_strand_id
1 'polypeptide(L)'
;MSLKDFLHCLRPSARLLRIPLASLVWLSSHAAVAQEPLPEKAYQECRDWYQSADFPSMADRPWVRVATGNWFSSGGKKQNTYLLGFLTPSDETAPDAPFEVTTIDRQVLTFTPTPADTDETERVGFEKLDFEKWLGEHLGNDDEGDHDRELVQGSPFGGSPSTPALTLLHLAMECDQRGLNTEARKLMARLPQLLGPAGDEEIDLTLADRMEEQFAHVMMWRAVVACDYPTNSRPQLLDLFTQIVRLCPKSKYADQAAQMAERLDTMILEDKAHAKAREEKPFEALSREEQIKDLVFQLRDQDGAQWSQPGSCSIFSFGEEKDSPADKLVEIGFDAVPFLIDALVDRSLTYSVGYHRNFYFSHRVLTVGDAATQVIERITGTPLPEPRNIRVFGDDPKQDREARVMAAKQEAALKWWLDFESKGEQAFLIEEVSKGGQAGSNLASRLIERYREEALKPCLDGLDKSSESWAYSRYVRAIAQAEFAESEETIRRVIEENRFSDGTMTALHWLVDKDADDAMNLAAELLTEDESWRRTGDFNECLADELIEFLIEQDSASALQAIVKESGRLNVSQRVDVATGLYGADITEVTSPLAQELLVLLLEDQRRRTGMSGNVGDLSFSDPRVCDLAGAALHKHWPTKYEFDYQEITKRRNQQRIACANIWRSEHGKELLECHEREVTAMTPQDFTRMIEACGDLTQQENLAKLCQTLEDSGVSALPPLLAFLETTEAPVRDVLAKTAGTLGNRIERITLLPAGASYPPVTNWIQQAKGQALDGARVVSLLSDFFRQADQLGEPYRGLEFEALRHGDHSGIDVTIRLIERERRKQEIDQWSGTEHVSSGEETTHTSSYGGGLSKDDPKESEDLREGVDKALANPPGTPCEVRWELIGWWHDD
;
A
#
# COMPACT_ATOMS: atom_id res chain seq x y z
N MET A 1 -51.51 -5.79 27.40
CA MET A 1 -50.09 -5.99 27.75
C MET A 1 -49.27 -5.15 26.79
N SER A 2 -48.42 -4.25 27.29
CA SER A 2 -47.54 -3.46 26.43
C SER A 2 -46.35 -4.31 25.97
N LEU A 3 -45.70 -3.92 24.86
CA LEU A 3 -44.48 -4.58 24.36
C LEU A 3 -43.36 -4.64 25.42
N LYS A 4 -43.36 -3.67 26.35
CA LYS A 4 -42.46 -3.60 27.50
C LYS A 4 -42.76 -4.69 28.54
N ASP A 5 -44.02 -5.07 28.72
CA ASP A 5 -44.45 -6.13 29.63
C ASP A 5 -44.16 -7.53 29.05
N PHE A 6 -44.22 -7.67 27.72
CA PHE A 6 -43.89 -8.91 27.03
C PHE A 6 -42.38 -9.22 27.09
N LEU A 7 -41.53 -8.20 26.97
CA LEU A 7 -40.07 -8.34 27.03
C LEU A 7 -39.55 -8.61 28.45
N HIS A 8 -40.28 -8.21 29.50
CA HIS A 8 -39.88 -8.46 30.88
C HIS A 8 -40.13 -9.91 31.34
N CYS A 9 -41.01 -10.66 30.68
CA CYS A 9 -41.33 -12.05 31.02
C CYS A 9 -40.35 -13.09 30.45
N LEU A 10 -39.38 -12.71 29.61
CA LEU A 10 -38.46 -13.64 28.93
C LEU A 10 -37.08 -13.83 29.61
N ARG A 11 -36.94 -13.50 30.90
CA ARG A 11 -35.73 -13.79 31.69
C ARG A 11 -36.13 -14.65 32.89
N PRO A 12 -36.04 -16.00 32.84
CA PRO A 12 -34.74 -16.68 32.77
C PRO A 12 -34.79 -18.12 32.17
N SER A 13 -34.32 -18.36 30.94
CA SER A 13 -33.90 -19.70 30.44
C SER A 13 -33.31 -19.58 29.03
N ALA A 14 -32.09 -19.04 28.92
CA ALA A 14 -31.32 -19.08 27.69
C ALA A 14 -29.88 -19.44 28.03
N ARG A 15 -29.45 -20.67 27.71
CA ARG A 15 -28.02 -21.01 27.65
C ARG A 15 -27.60 -21.96 26.53
N LEU A 16 -28.45 -22.32 25.56
CA LEU A 16 -28.04 -23.33 24.57
C LEU A 16 -28.27 -23.05 23.08
N LEU A 17 -28.84 -21.93 22.64
CA LEU A 17 -28.91 -21.60 21.20
C LEU A 17 -28.85 -20.08 21.02
N ARG A 18 -27.67 -19.56 20.65
CA ARG A 18 -27.50 -18.21 20.09
C ARG A 18 -27.19 -18.37 18.61
N ILE A 19 -28.23 -18.38 17.78
CA ILE A 19 -28.10 -17.92 16.39
C ILE A 19 -28.58 -16.46 16.42
N PRO A 20 -27.81 -15.48 15.93
CA PRO A 20 -28.28 -14.10 15.90
C PRO A 20 -29.48 -13.99 14.96
N LEU A 21 -30.60 -13.44 15.43
CA LEU A 21 -31.74 -13.11 14.57
C LEU A 21 -31.35 -12.16 13.43
N ALA A 22 -30.24 -11.42 13.58
CA ALA A 22 -29.64 -10.58 12.54
C ALA A 22 -29.22 -11.40 11.30
N SER A 23 -28.76 -12.64 11.46
CA SER A 23 -28.34 -13.51 10.36
C SER A 23 -29.51 -14.06 9.54
N LEU A 24 -30.71 -14.17 10.13
CA LEU A 24 -31.92 -14.63 9.46
C LEU A 24 -32.66 -13.52 8.69
N VAL A 25 -32.38 -12.25 9.00
CA VAL A 25 -32.90 -11.09 8.24
C VAL A 25 -32.00 -10.74 7.05
N TRP A 26 -30.71 -11.09 7.11
CA TRP A 26 -29.76 -10.88 6.01
C TRP A 26 -29.86 -11.92 4.89
N LEU A 27 -30.30 -13.15 5.19
CA LEU A 27 -30.43 -14.24 4.21
C LEU A 27 -31.68 -14.12 3.30
N SER A 28 -32.56 -13.13 3.51
CA SER A 28 -33.75 -12.88 2.68
C SER A 28 -33.66 -11.65 1.78
N SER A 29 -32.50 -10.98 1.70
CA SER A 29 -32.35 -9.67 1.02
C SER A 29 -32.02 -9.72 -0.47
N HIS A 30 -31.72 -10.89 -1.05
CA HIS A 30 -31.26 -11.01 -2.45
C HIS A 30 -32.32 -11.53 -3.44
N ALA A 31 -33.60 -11.55 -3.05
CA ALA A 31 -34.64 -11.56 -4.08
C ALA A 31 -34.62 -10.18 -4.73
N ALA A 32 -34.56 -10.09 -6.06
CA ALA A 32 -34.68 -8.85 -6.82
C ALA A 32 -35.93 -8.08 -6.35
N VAL A 33 -35.75 -7.19 -5.35
CA VAL A 33 -36.80 -6.33 -4.86
C VAL A 33 -36.98 -5.33 -5.97
N ALA A 34 -38.08 -5.45 -6.72
CA ALA A 34 -38.48 -4.44 -7.68
C ALA A 34 -38.37 -3.08 -6.96
N GLN A 35 -37.41 -2.25 -7.39
CA GLN A 35 -37.13 -0.97 -6.74
C GLN A 35 -38.44 -0.16 -6.75
N GLU A 36 -39.02 0.05 -5.57
CA GLU A 36 -40.21 0.86 -5.47
C GLU A 36 -39.87 2.29 -5.93
N PRO A 37 -40.72 2.92 -6.76
CA PRO A 37 -40.45 4.27 -7.23
C PRO A 37 -40.32 5.21 -6.03
N LEU A 38 -39.31 6.09 -6.06
CA LEU A 38 -39.13 7.11 -5.05
C LEU A 38 -40.44 7.92 -4.88
N PRO A 39 -40.91 8.18 -3.66
CA PRO A 39 -42.11 8.98 -3.44
C PRO A 39 -42.00 10.34 -4.16
N GLU A 40 -43.05 10.74 -4.89
CA GLU A 40 -43.06 11.96 -5.72
C GLU A 40 -42.65 13.21 -4.92
N LYS A 41 -43.02 13.27 -3.63
CA LYS A 41 -42.61 14.35 -2.73
C LYS A 41 -41.08 14.44 -2.57
N ALA A 42 -40.42 13.30 -2.36
CA ALA A 42 -38.96 13.27 -2.18
C ALA A 42 -38.21 13.58 -3.49
N TYR A 43 -38.75 13.13 -4.63
CA TYR A 43 -38.24 13.51 -5.95
C TYR A 43 -38.29 15.03 -6.14
N GLN A 44 -39.47 15.63 -5.89
CA GLN A 44 -39.67 17.05 -6.06
C GLN A 44 -38.83 17.89 -5.07
N GLU A 45 -38.68 17.45 -3.81
CA GLU A 45 -37.80 18.10 -2.83
C GLU A 45 -36.34 18.14 -3.30
N CYS A 46 -35.82 17.02 -3.82
CA CYS A 46 -34.45 16.97 -4.35
C CYS A 46 -34.29 17.86 -5.59
N ARG A 47 -35.29 17.85 -6.48
CA ARG A 47 -35.31 18.67 -7.69
C ARG A 47 -35.36 20.17 -7.36
N ASP A 48 -36.22 20.55 -6.42
CA ASP A 48 -36.37 21.95 -5.98
C ASP A 48 -35.07 22.44 -5.32
N TRP A 49 -34.47 21.62 -4.45
CA TRP A 49 -33.16 21.91 -3.88
C TRP A 49 -32.11 22.08 -4.98
N TYR A 50 -32.03 21.13 -5.91
CA TYR A 50 -31.07 21.15 -7.01
C TYR A 50 -31.21 22.40 -7.90
N GLN A 51 -32.44 22.79 -8.21
CA GLN A 51 -32.73 24.02 -8.98
C GLN A 51 -32.40 25.29 -8.19
N SER A 52 -32.57 25.27 -6.87
CA SER A 52 -32.23 26.42 -6.02
C SER A 52 -30.73 26.72 -5.98
N ALA A 53 -29.89 25.74 -6.30
CA ALA A 53 -28.45 25.89 -6.38
C ALA A 53 -27.96 26.64 -7.64
N ASP A 54 -28.86 26.92 -8.58
CA ASP A 54 -28.59 27.68 -9.82
C ASP A 54 -27.45 27.08 -10.67
N PHE A 55 -27.37 25.75 -10.74
CA PHE A 55 -26.41 25.10 -11.62
C PHE A 55 -26.75 25.37 -13.09
N PRO A 56 -25.75 25.70 -13.94
CA PRO A 56 -25.97 25.81 -15.37
C PRO A 56 -26.51 24.49 -15.93
N SER A 57 -27.52 24.58 -16.79
CA SER A 57 -28.03 23.39 -17.50
C SER A 57 -26.98 22.85 -18.46
N MET A 58 -26.79 21.53 -18.47
CA MET A 58 -25.91 20.82 -19.39
C MET A 58 -26.67 20.04 -20.47
N ALA A 59 -27.99 20.25 -20.58
CA ALA A 59 -28.85 19.54 -21.52
C ALA A 59 -28.39 19.68 -22.97
N ASP A 60 -27.91 20.88 -23.35
CA ASP A 60 -27.44 21.17 -24.71
C ASP A 60 -25.92 20.96 -24.88
N ARG A 61 -25.22 20.47 -23.84
CA ARG A 61 -23.77 20.29 -23.87
C ARG A 61 -23.39 18.86 -24.29
N PRO A 62 -22.32 18.70 -25.12
CA PRO A 62 -21.80 17.38 -25.44
C PRO A 62 -21.35 16.64 -24.19
N TRP A 63 -21.82 15.40 -24.03
CA TRP A 63 -21.30 14.46 -23.04
C TRP A 63 -19.96 13.91 -23.54
N VAL A 64 -18.93 13.93 -22.70
CA VAL A 64 -17.57 13.59 -23.08
C VAL A 64 -16.89 12.69 -22.06
N ARG A 65 -16.01 11.81 -22.55
CA ARG A 65 -14.98 11.12 -21.76
C ARG A 65 -13.64 11.79 -22.01
N VAL A 66 -13.02 12.32 -20.96
CA VAL A 66 -11.76 13.07 -21.04
C VAL A 66 -10.64 12.19 -20.52
N ALA A 67 -9.61 12.00 -21.34
CA ALA A 67 -8.33 11.46 -20.90
C ALA A 67 -7.56 12.58 -20.17
N THR A 68 -7.19 12.36 -18.92
CA THR A 68 -6.63 13.43 -18.08
C THR A 68 -5.13 13.61 -18.23
N GLY A 69 -4.45 12.64 -18.87
CA GLY A 69 -2.99 12.58 -18.98
C GLY A 69 -2.29 12.04 -17.74
N ASN A 70 -3.02 11.86 -16.62
CA ASN A 70 -2.53 11.09 -15.48
C ASN A 70 -2.69 9.59 -15.78
N TRP A 71 -1.78 8.77 -15.27
CA TRP A 71 -1.82 7.32 -15.45
C TRP A 71 -1.67 6.56 -14.13
N PHE A 72 -2.11 5.30 -14.12
CA PHE A 72 -1.81 4.33 -13.08
C PHE A 72 -1.28 3.04 -13.71
N SER A 73 -0.52 2.25 -12.95
CA SER A 73 -0.06 0.93 -13.40
C SER A 73 -0.91 -0.14 -12.73
N SER A 74 -1.47 -1.05 -13.54
CA SER A 74 -2.17 -2.24 -13.05
C SER A 74 -1.73 -3.43 -13.89
N GLY A 75 -1.28 -4.51 -13.22
CA GLY A 75 -0.72 -5.68 -13.90
C GLY A 75 0.48 -5.35 -14.80
N GLY A 76 1.31 -4.38 -14.40
CA GLY A 76 2.48 -3.93 -15.18
C GLY A 76 2.14 -3.08 -16.42
N LYS A 77 0.86 -2.83 -16.70
CA LYS A 77 0.43 -1.97 -17.82
C LYS A 77 0.04 -0.60 -17.29
N LYS A 78 0.68 0.44 -17.84
CA LYS A 78 0.25 1.83 -17.63
C LYS A 78 -1.07 2.06 -18.34
N GLN A 79 -2.00 2.73 -17.68
CA GLN A 79 -3.30 3.09 -18.21
C GLN A 79 -3.59 4.55 -17.89
N ASN A 80 -4.08 5.29 -18.88
CA ASN A 80 -4.55 6.66 -18.67
C ASN A 80 -5.76 6.64 -17.72
N THR A 81 -5.96 7.74 -17.01
CA THR A 81 -7.14 7.98 -16.19
C THR A 81 -8.15 8.79 -16.97
N TYR A 82 -9.42 8.47 -16.74
CA TYR A 82 -10.53 9.11 -17.44
C TYR A 82 -11.48 9.78 -16.46
N LEU A 83 -12.08 10.87 -16.90
CA LEU A 83 -13.24 11.48 -16.25
C LEU A 83 -14.36 11.67 -17.26
N LEU A 84 -15.59 11.79 -16.76
CA LEU A 84 -16.77 12.04 -17.58
C LEU A 84 -17.30 13.46 -17.30
N GLY A 85 -17.92 14.09 -18.28
CA GLY A 85 -18.49 15.41 -18.06
C GLY A 85 -19.13 15.99 -19.30
N PHE A 86 -19.41 17.28 -19.21
CA PHE A 86 -20.03 18.05 -20.27
C PHE A 86 -19.07 19.12 -20.77
N LEU A 87 -18.86 19.18 -22.07
CA LEU A 87 -18.00 20.20 -22.68
C LEU A 87 -18.64 21.59 -22.50
N THR A 88 -17.94 22.49 -21.82
CA THR A 88 -18.33 23.89 -21.63
C THR A 88 -17.88 24.69 -22.88
N PRO A 89 -18.66 25.69 -23.35
CA PRO A 89 -18.34 26.42 -24.56
C PRO A 89 -17.05 27.23 -24.39
N SER A 90 -15.96 26.66 -24.88
CA SER A 90 -14.72 27.34 -25.27
C SER A 90 -14.67 27.29 -26.80
N ASP A 91 -13.97 28.21 -27.46
CA ASP A 91 -13.91 28.30 -28.93
C ASP A 91 -13.55 26.92 -29.54
N GLU A 92 -14.54 26.18 -30.05
CA GLU A 92 -14.43 24.79 -30.57
C GLU A 92 -13.51 24.67 -31.83
N THR A 93 -12.75 25.71 -32.17
CA THR A 93 -12.19 25.91 -33.51
C THR A 93 -10.70 25.61 -33.62
N ALA A 94 -9.99 25.36 -32.50
CA ALA A 94 -8.57 24.98 -32.54
C ALA A 94 -8.35 23.62 -31.83
N PRO A 95 -7.84 22.59 -32.52
CA PRO A 95 -7.59 21.27 -31.93
C PRO A 95 -6.55 21.27 -30.80
N ASP A 96 -5.76 22.34 -30.70
CA ASP A 96 -4.73 22.52 -29.67
C ASP A 96 -5.12 23.54 -28.59
N ALA A 97 -6.36 24.07 -28.61
CA ALA A 97 -6.81 25.03 -27.61
C ALA A 97 -7.23 24.34 -26.30
N PRO A 98 -6.98 24.98 -25.14
CA PRO A 98 -7.53 24.52 -23.88
C PRO A 98 -9.06 24.40 -23.96
N PHE A 99 -9.60 23.32 -23.41
CA PHE A 99 -11.04 23.07 -23.35
C PHE A 99 -11.50 22.93 -21.91
N GLU A 100 -12.73 23.37 -21.65
CA GLU A 100 -13.34 23.31 -20.32
C GLU A 100 -14.38 22.21 -20.27
N VAL A 101 -14.37 21.45 -19.18
CA VAL A 101 -15.33 20.37 -18.92
C VAL A 101 -15.96 20.61 -17.57
N THR A 102 -17.29 20.64 -17.55
CA THR A 102 -18.03 20.53 -16.30
C THR A 102 -18.21 19.06 -15.98
N THR A 103 -17.51 18.57 -14.97
CA THR A 103 -17.57 17.19 -14.49
C THR A 103 -18.98 16.86 -13.95
N ILE A 104 -19.27 15.57 -13.75
CA ILE A 104 -20.59 15.13 -13.24
C ILE A 104 -20.92 15.80 -11.91
N ASP A 105 -19.91 15.90 -11.06
CA ASP A 105 -19.93 16.50 -9.73
C ASP A 105 -19.75 18.04 -9.75
N ARG A 106 -20.05 18.65 -10.92
CA ARG A 106 -20.20 20.10 -11.16
C ARG A 106 -18.94 20.94 -10.96
N GLN A 107 -17.76 20.34 -11.04
CA GLN A 107 -16.51 21.08 -11.11
C GLN A 107 -16.25 21.50 -12.56
N VAL A 108 -15.85 22.75 -12.77
CA VAL A 108 -15.31 23.18 -14.07
C VAL A 108 -13.81 22.95 -14.06
N LEU A 109 -13.33 22.11 -14.97
CA LEU A 109 -11.92 21.79 -15.15
C LEU A 109 -11.47 22.24 -16.53
N THR A 110 -10.28 22.83 -16.62
CA THR A 110 -9.67 23.23 -17.88
C THR A 110 -8.53 22.28 -18.22
N PHE A 111 -8.57 21.70 -19.42
CA PHE A 111 -7.56 20.77 -19.92
C PHE A 111 -6.86 21.39 -21.11
N THR A 112 -5.55 21.17 -21.21
CA THR A 112 -4.77 21.50 -22.41
C THR A 112 -4.53 20.22 -23.20
N PRO A 113 -5.08 20.08 -24.42
CA PRO A 113 -4.91 18.87 -25.21
C PRO A 113 -3.43 18.65 -25.55
N THR A 114 -3.00 17.39 -25.56
CA THR A 114 -1.65 17.01 -25.98
C THR A 114 -1.60 16.73 -27.49
N PRO A 115 -0.43 16.82 -28.13
CA PRO A 115 -0.23 16.39 -29.51
C PRO A 115 -0.73 14.97 -29.78
N ALA A 116 -1.12 14.69 -31.03
CA ALA A 116 -1.68 13.38 -31.42
C ALA A 116 -0.66 12.22 -31.34
N ASP A 117 0.64 12.52 -31.27
CA ASP A 117 1.75 11.57 -31.11
C ASP A 117 2.18 11.36 -29.64
N THR A 118 1.52 12.02 -28.68
CA THR A 118 1.72 11.74 -27.25
C THR A 118 1.27 10.31 -26.92
N ASP A 119 2.03 9.62 -26.06
CA ASP A 119 1.71 8.27 -25.60
C ASP A 119 0.27 8.19 -25.06
N GLU A 120 -0.44 7.10 -25.36
CA GLU A 120 -1.85 6.97 -24.98
C GLU A 120 -2.07 7.11 -23.47
N THR A 121 -1.08 6.74 -22.65
CA THR A 121 -1.14 6.82 -21.20
C THR A 121 -0.98 8.25 -20.67
N GLU A 122 -0.39 9.14 -21.45
CA GLU A 122 -0.15 10.56 -21.10
C GLU A 122 -1.02 11.53 -21.91
N ARG A 123 -1.80 11.02 -22.87
CA ARG A 123 -2.65 11.83 -23.74
C ARG A 123 -3.70 12.61 -22.94
N VAL A 124 -3.80 13.91 -23.21
CA VAL A 124 -4.90 14.77 -22.76
C VAL A 124 -5.80 15.07 -23.96
N GLY A 125 -7.08 14.77 -23.83
CA GLY A 125 -8.06 14.98 -24.90
C GLY A 125 -9.43 14.44 -24.49
N PHE A 126 -10.41 14.52 -25.38
CA PHE A 126 -11.75 14.03 -25.08
C PHE A 126 -12.40 13.29 -26.25
N GLU A 127 -13.29 12.37 -25.91
CA GLU A 127 -14.16 11.63 -26.83
C GLU A 127 -15.61 12.04 -26.55
N LYS A 128 -16.34 12.43 -27.60
CA LYS A 128 -17.79 12.69 -27.49
C LYS A 128 -18.54 11.37 -27.42
N LEU A 129 -19.35 11.23 -26.38
CA LEU A 129 -20.18 10.06 -26.15
C LEU A 129 -21.66 10.38 -26.44
N ASP A 130 -22.41 9.37 -26.86
CA ASP A 130 -23.87 9.46 -26.93
C ASP A 130 -24.44 9.26 -25.51
N PHE A 131 -25.01 10.33 -24.95
CA PHE A 131 -25.48 10.33 -23.56
C PHE A 131 -26.59 9.30 -23.31
N GLU A 132 -27.57 9.18 -24.21
CA GLU A 132 -28.71 8.25 -24.04
C GLU A 132 -28.25 6.80 -24.15
N LYS A 133 -27.39 6.51 -25.13
CA LYS A 133 -26.81 5.18 -25.31
C LYS A 133 -25.94 4.79 -24.11
N TRP A 134 -25.03 5.68 -23.69
CA TRP A 134 -24.18 5.46 -22.52
C TRP A 134 -25.02 5.20 -21.27
N LEU A 135 -26.04 6.04 -21.03
CA LEU A 135 -26.94 5.90 -19.90
C LEU A 135 -27.71 4.56 -19.94
N GLY A 136 -28.19 4.14 -21.12
CA GLY A 136 -28.89 2.86 -21.29
C GLY A 136 -28.01 1.65 -21.00
N GLU A 137 -26.74 1.69 -21.41
CA GLU A 137 -25.75 0.63 -21.13
C GLU A 137 -25.43 0.52 -19.63
N HIS A 138 -25.41 1.65 -18.91
CA HIS A 138 -25.05 1.69 -17.48
C HIS A 138 -26.27 1.53 -16.54
N LEU A 139 -27.49 1.76 -17.02
CA LEU A 139 -28.73 1.50 -16.28
C LEU A 139 -29.29 0.08 -16.48
N GLY A 140 -28.83 -0.64 -17.52
CA GLY A 140 -29.43 -1.89 -17.98
C GLY A 140 -28.82 -3.18 -17.40
N ASN A 141 -27.66 -3.09 -16.74
CA ASN A 141 -26.96 -4.23 -16.18
C ASN A 141 -27.07 -4.23 -14.65
N ASP A 142 -27.82 -5.18 -14.10
CA ASP A 142 -28.01 -5.37 -12.65
C ASP A 142 -26.78 -6.03 -11.96
N ASP A 143 -25.63 -6.16 -12.63
CA ASP A 143 -24.40 -6.66 -12.02
C ASP A 143 -23.78 -5.56 -11.13
N GLU A 144 -24.17 -5.59 -9.85
CA GLU A 144 -23.87 -4.60 -8.79
C GLU A 144 -22.37 -4.36 -8.52
N GLY A 145 -21.45 -5.14 -9.10
CA GLY A 145 -20.03 -5.16 -8.71
C GLY A 145 -19.10 -4.17 -9.42
N ASP A 146 -19.23 -4.01 -10.75
CA ASP A 146 -18.22 -3.28 -11.56
C ASP A 146 -18.68 -1.88 -12.01
N HIS A 147 -19.98 -1.65 -12.16
CA HIS A 147 -20.49 -0.38 -12.72
C HIS A 147 -20.37 0.82 -11.77
N ASP A 148 -20.45 0.59 -10.46
CA ASP A 148 -20.29 1.66 -9.48
C ASP A 148 -18.86 2.21 -9.47
N ARG A 149 -17.85 1.45 -9.95
CA ARG A 149 -16.47 1.92 -10.10
C ARG A 149 -16.28 2.91 -11.25
N GLU A 150 -16.95 2.72 -12.39
CA GLU A 150 -16.86 3.67 -13.53
C GLU A 150 -17.63 4.97 -13.27
N LEU A 151 -18.66 4.94 -12.42
CA LEU A 151 -19.46 6.11 -12.03
C LEU A 151 -18.81 6.98 -10.96
N VAL A 152 -17.88 6.42 -10.17
CA VAL A 152 -17.09 7.17 -9.19
C VAL A 152 -15.89 7.78 -9.89
N GLN A 153 -15.98 9.08 -10.17
CA GLN A 153 -14.84 9.84 -10.68
C GLN A 153 -13.80 9.99 -9.58
N GLY A 154 -12.56 9.59 -9.88
CA GLY A 154 -11.43 9.82 -9.01
C GLY A 154 -10.24 8.95 -9.39
N SER A 155 -9.05 9.51 -9.20
CA SER A 155 -7.86 8.65 -9.06
C SER A 155 -8.14 7.65 -7.94
N PRO A 156 -7.83 6.35 -8.10
CA PRO A 156 -7.85 5.39 -6.99
C PRO A 156 -6.96 5.84 -5.82
N PHE A 157 -6.14 6.87 -6.02
CA PHE A 157 -5.22 7.45 -5.05
C PHE A 157 -5.42 8.97 -4.89
N GLY A 158 -6.55 9.40 -4.31
CA GLY A 158 -6.65 10.72 -3.66
C GLY A 158 -7.30 11.88 -4.42
N GLY A 159 -8.09 11.61 -5.48
CA GLY A 159 -8.99 12.64 -6.04
C GLY A 159 -10.20 12.90 -5.14
N SER A 160 -10.81 14.09 -5.23
CA SER A 160 -12.09 14.38 -4.55
C SER A 160 -13.12 13.31 -4.92
N PRO A 161 -13.62 12.50 -3.96
CA PRO A 161 -14.55 11.44 -4.31
C PRO A 161 -15.91 12.08 -4.59
N SER A 162 -16.33 12.10 -5.85
CA SER A 162 -17.77 12.18 -6.12
C SER A 162 -18.41 10.98 -5.45
N THR A 163 -19.39 11.22 -4.57
CA THR A 163 -20.11 10.10 -3.97
C THR A 163 -21.06 9.51 -5.01
N PRO A 164 -21.25 8.17 -5.05
CA PRO A 164 -22.19 7.56 -5.99
C PRO A 164 -23.58 8.22 -5.97
N ALA A 165 -24.07 8.57 -4.78
CA ALA A 165 -25.36 9.26 -4.61
C ALA A 165 -25.38 10.63 -5.32
N LEU A 166 -24.31 11.41 -5.20
CA LEU A 166 -24.23 12.72 -5.85
C LEU A 166 -24.15 12.58 -7.38
N THR A 167 -23.34 11.64 -7.87
CA THR A 167 -23.27 11.29 -9.30
C THR A 167 -24.66 10.94 -9.84
N LEU A 168 -25.41 10.06 -9.16
CA LEU A 168 -26.75 9.66 -9.60
C LEU A 168 -27.74 10.82 -9.57
N LEU A 169 -27.70 11.68 -8.55
CA LEU A 169 -28.57 12.86 -8.50
C LEU A 169 -28.28 13.79 -9.68
N HIS A 170 -27.02 14.11 -9.95
CA HIS A 170 -26.66 14.98 -11.06
C HIS A 170 -27.08 14.40 -12.41
N LEU A 171 -26.86 13.10 -12.65
CA LEU A 171 -27.31 12.43 -13.86
C LEU A 171 -28.84 12.43 -13.96
N ALA A 172 -29.56 12.21 -12.86
CA ALA A 172 -31.02 12.23 -12.84
C ALA A 172 -31.57 13.62 -13.22
N MET A 173 -30.94 14.68 -12.71
CA MET A 173 -31.33 16.05 -13.03
C MET A 173 -31.03 16.40 -14.50
N GLU A 174 -29.92 15.91 -15.06
CA GLU A 174 -29.63 16.07 -16.49
C GLU A 174 -30.61 15.28 -17.37
N CYS A 175 -31.01 14.07 -16.96
CA CYS A 175 -32.05 13.31 -17.64
C CYS A 175 -33.38 14.07 -17.66
N ASP A 176 -33.80 14.61 -16.50
CA ASP A 176 -35.02 15.43 -16.37
C ASP A 176 -34.98 16.65 -17.32
N GLN A 177 -33.84 17.36 -17.37
CA GLN A 177 -33.65 18.51 -18.26
C GLN A 177 -33.65 18.14 -19.76
N ARG A 178 -33.21 16.94 -20.11
CA ARG A 178 -33.23 16.40 -21.50
C ARG A 178 -34.57 15.74 -21.87
N GLY A 179 -35.54 15.67 -20.95
CA GLY A 179 -36.84 15.03 -21.17
C GLY A 179 -36.84 13.50 -20.99
N LEU A 180 -35.74 12.92 -20.50
CA LEU A 180 -35.55 11.50 -20.18
C LEU A 180 -36.12 11.19 -18.77
N ASN A 181 -37.40 11.49 -18.58
CA ASN A 181 -38.05 11.46 -17.27
C ASN A 181 -38.10 10.05 -16.63
N THR A 182 -38.15 9.00 -17.47
CA THR A 182 -38.18 7.62 -16.99
C THR A 182 -36.84 7.21 -16.39
N GLU A 183 -35.75 7.56 -17.05
CA GLU A 183 -34.38 7.31 -16.63
C GLU A 183 -34.03 8.14 -15.38
N ALA A 184 -34.44 9.42 -15.35
CA ALA A 184 -34.29 10.27 -14.17
C ALA A 184 -34.92 9.63 -12.92
N ARG A 185 -36.14 9.10 -13.04
CA ARG A 185 -36.84 8.42 -11.94
C ARG A 185 -36.15 7.13 -11.49
N LYS A 186 -35.59 6.35 -12.43
CA LYS A 186 -34.81 5.14 -12.10
C LYS A 186 -33.55 5.48 -11.29
N LEU A 187 -32.79 6.48 -11.73
CA LEU A 187 -31.60 6.96 -11.02
C LEU A 187 -31.96 7.45 -9.60
N MET A 188 -33.02 8.25 -9.47
CA MET A 188 -33.47 8.76 -8.17
C MET A 188 -33.95 7.67 -7.21
N ALA A 189 -34.53 6.57 -7.71
CA ALA A 189 -34.97 5.45 -6.88
C ALA A 189 -33.81 4.72 -6.19
N ARG A 190 -32.58 4.81 -6.72
CA ARG A 190 -31.37 4.20 -6.14
C ARG A 190 -30.75 5.04 -5.00
N LEU A 191 -31.05 6.34 -4.91
CA LEU A 191 -30.41 7.24 -3.92
C LEU A 191 -30.54 6.78 -2.46
N PRO A 192 -31.72 6.35 -1.97
CA PRO A 192 -31.86 5.95 -0.56
C PRO A 192 -30.99 4.74 -0.18
N GLN A 193 -30.72 3.84 -1.14
CA GLN A 193 -29.88 2.67 -0.92
C GLN A 193 -28.41 3.08 -0.76
N LEU A 194 -27.92 3.98 -1.63
CA LEU A 194 -26.56 4.49 -1.60
C LEU A 194 -26.25 5.35 -0.36
N LEU A 195 -27.24 6.11 0.11
CA LEU A 195 -27.10 6.89 1.34
C LEU A 195 -27.20 6.03 2.60
N GLY A 196 -27.69 4.78 2.50
CA GLY A 196 -27.98 3.93 3.65
C GLY A 196 -29.14 4.45 4.52
N PRO A 197 -29.49 3.72 5.60
CA PRO A 197 -30.47 4.19 6.56
C PRO A 197 -29.98 5.46 7.26
N ALA A 198 -30.89 6.40 7.51
CA ALA A 198 -30.59 7.56 8.33
C ALA A 198 -30.08 7.09 9.71
N GLY A 199 -28.91 7.58 10.13
CA GLY A 199 -28.41 7.35 11.49
C GLY A 199 -29.33 7.97 12.55
N ASP A 200 -29.11 7.67 13.83
CA ASP A 200 -29.92 8.20 14.93
C ASP A 200 -29.96 9.75 14.96
N GLU A 201 -28.92 10.42 14.46
CA GLU A 201 -28.82 11.88 14.33
C GLU A 201 -29.45 12.43 13.04
N GLU A 202 -29.79 11.57 12.08
CA GLU A 202 -30.33 11.93 10.74
C GLU A 202 -31.82 11.61 10.58
N ILE A 203 -32.50 11.07 11.59
CA ILE A 203 -33.88 10.55 11.49
C ILE A 203 -34.87 11.61 10.96
N ASP A 204 -34.61 12.90 11.22
CA ASP A 204 -35.47 14.00 10.82
C ASP A 204 -35.06 14.66 9.47
N LEU A 205 -34.00 14.19 8.81
CA LEU A 205 -33.54 14.75 7.54
C LEU A 205 -34.36 14.23 6.35
N THR A 206 -34.77 15.13 5.46
CA THR A 206 -35.35 14.75 4.16
C THR A 206 -34.27 14.18 3.24
N LEU A 207 -34.68 13.51 2.15
CA LEU A 207 -33.72 13.07 1.13
C LEU A 207 -32.92 14.25 0.56
N ALA A 208 -33.58 15.41 0.37
CA ALA A 208 -32.93 16.62 -0.09
C ALA A 208 -31.88 17.14 0.91
N ASP A 209 -32.17 17.13 2.22
CA ASP A 209 -31.18 17.55 3.24
C ASP A 209 -29.96 16.60 3.26
N ARG A 210 -30.18 15.28 3.07
CA ARG A 210 -29.09 14.31 2.96
C ARG A 210 -28.27 14.51 1.69
N MET A 211 -28.89 14.87 0.57
CA MET A 211 -28.19 15.21 -0.67
C MET A 211 -27.41 16.52 -0.55
N GLU A 212 -27.97 17.52 0.13
CA GLU A 212 -27.27 18.76 0.48
C GLU A 212 -26.01 18.47 1.31
N GLU A 213 -26.11 17.58 2.28
CA GLU A 213 -24.99 17.13 3.10
C GLU A 213 -23.89 16.42 2.26
N GLN A 214 -24.28 15.54 1.34
CA GLN A 214 -23.33 14.90 0.41
C GLN A 214 -22.64 15.93 -0.51
N PHE A 215 -23.41 16.88 -1.03
CA PHE A 215 -22.87 17.92 -1.90
C PHE A 215 -21.92 18.86 -1.13
N ALA A 216 -22.31 19.27 0.08
CA ALA A 216 -21.46 20.06 0.97
C ALA A 216 -20.16 19.34 1.33
N HIS A 217 -20.21 18.03 1.59
CA HIS A 217 -19.04 17.21 1.86
C HIS A 217 -18.03 17.26 0.71
N VAL A 218 -18.49 17.05 -0.52
CA VAL A 218 -17.64 17.10 -1.72
C VAL A 218 -17.09 18.50 -1.95
N MET A 219 -17.93 19.53 -1.87
CA MET A 219 -17.48 20.91 -2.02
C MET A 219 -16.46 21.31 -0.96
N MET A 220 -16.67 20.90 0.30
CA MET A 220 -15.76 21.17 1.40
C MET A 220 -14.41 20.49 1.19
N TRP A 221 -14.43 19.23 0.73
CA TRP A 221 -13.21 18.53 0.34
C TRP A 221 -12.44 19.32 -0.70
N ARG A 222 -13.09 19.71 -1.80
CA ARG A 222 -12.44 20.47 -2.86
C ARG A 222 -11.92 21.81 -2.40
N ALA A 223 -12.69 22.56 -1.61
CA ALA A 223 -12.27 23.86 -1.09
C ALA A 223 -11.02 23.73 -0.21
N VAL A 224 -10.97 22.71 0.65
CA VAL A 224 -9.80 22.43 1.50
C VAL A 224 -8.60 21.98 0.66
N VAL A 225 -8.78 21.05 -0.28
CA VAL A 225 -7.69 20.58 -1.16
C VAL A 225 -7.21 21.68 -2.11
N ALA A 226 -8.08 22.59 -2.54
CA ALA A 226 -7.69 23.74 -3.35
C ALA A 226 -6.71 24.67 -2.62
N CYS A 227 -6.71 24.68 -1.28
CA CYS A 227 -5.70 25.38 -0.50
C CYS A 227 -4.31 24.76 -0.62
N ASP A 228 -4.15 23.53 -1.11
CA ASP A 228 -2.84 22.88 -1.31
C ASP A 228 -2.14 23.35 -2.60
N TYR A 229 -2.75 24.28 -3.34
CA TYR A 229 -2.24 24.78 -4.62
C TYR A 229 -2.04 26.29 -4.54
N PRO A 230 -0.79 26.79 -4.39
CA PRO A 230 -0.50 28.22 -4.32
C PRO A 230 -0.95 29.03 -5.54
N THR A 231 -1.18 28.37 -6.68
CA THR A 231 -1.76 28.99 -7.88
C THR A 231 -3.20 29.46 -7.67
N ASN A 232 -3.91 28.93 -6.67
CA ASN A 232 -5.22 29.42 -6.27
C ASN A 232 -5.06 30.66 -5.38
N SER A 233 -5.53 31.79 -5.89
CA SER A 233 -5.54 33.03 -5.13
C SER A 233 -6.53 32.96 -3.96
N ARG A 234 -6.23 33.64 -2.85
CA ARG A 234 -7.15 33.74 -1.69
C ARG A 234 -8.56 34.20 -2.06
N PRO A 235 -8.78 35.15 -3.01
CA PRO A 235 -10.13 35.47 -3.49
C PRO A 235 -10.86 34.29 -4.13
N GLN A 236 -10.16 33.42 -4.88
CA GLN A 236 -10.77 32.20 -5.44
C GLN A 236 -11.12 31.21 -4.32
N LEU A 237 -10.23 31.01 -3.34
CA LEU A 237 -10.52 30.16 -2.19
C LEU A 237 -11.71 30.68 -1.37
N LEU A 238 -11.78 32.01 -1.16
CA LEU A 238 -12.90 32.67 -0.48
C LEU A 238 -14.22 32.39 -1.19
N ASP A 239 -14.23 32.46 -2.52
CA ASP A 239 -15.41 32.17 -3.33
C ASP A 239 -15.86 30.72 -3.14
N LEU A 240 -14.94 29.74 -3.17
CA LEU A 240 -15.27 28.32 -2.93
C LEU A 240 -15.96 28.11 -1.59
N PHE A 241 -15.43 28.64 -0.49
CA PHE A 241 -16.05 28.50 0.84
C PHE A 241 -17.38 29.27 0.95
N THR A 242 -17.48 30.44 0.33
CA THR A 242 -18.73 31.23 0.29
C THR A 242 -19.83 30.50 -0.47
N GLN A 243 -19.48 29.80 -1.55
CA GLN A 243 -20.42 28.99 -2.31
C GLN A 243 -21.00 27.86 -1.44
N ILE A 244 -20.21 27.21 -0.59
CA ILE A 244 -20.71 26.16 0.33
C ILE A 244 -21.77 26.73 1.28
N VAL A 245 -21.51 27.89 1.90
CA VAL A 245 -22.45 28.54 2.82
C VAL A 245 -23.75 28.91 2.12
N ARG A 246 -23.66 29.36 0.86
CA ARG A 246 -24.81 29.76 0.05
C ARG A 246 -25.65 28.56 -0.41
N LEU A 247 -25.00 27.52 -0.92
CA LEU A 247 -25.64 26.38 -1.58
C LEU A 247 -26.07 25.29 -0.60
N CYS A 248 -25.37 25.15 0.52
CA CYS A 248 -25.60 24.11 1.52
C CYS A 248 -25.75 24.65 2.95
N PRO A 249 -26.67 25.61 3.20
CA PRO A 249 -26.80 26.29 4.49
C PRO A 249 -27.24 25.39 5.65
N LYS A 250 -27.82 24.22 5.38
CA LYS A 250 -28.25 23.24 6.40
C LYS A 250 -27.23 22.14 6.65
N SER A 251 -26.20 22.03 5.82
CA SER A 251 -25.15 21.02 5.98
C SER A 251 -24.34 21.25 7.25
N LYS A 252 -23.76 20.19 7.80
CA LYS A 252 -22.84 20.30 8.96
C LYS A 252 -21.54 21.04 8.63
N TYR A 253 -21.26 21.26 7.34
CA TYR A 253 -20.07 21.97 6.86
C TYR A 253 -20.28 23.49 6.73
N ALA A 254 -21.53 23.98 6.77
CA ALA A 254 -21.83 25.39 6.56
C ALA A 254 -21.09 26.32 7.53
N ASP A 255 -21.11 26.01 8.84
CA ASP A 255 -20.44 26.81 9.86
C ASP A 255 -18.91 26.82 9.67
N GLN A 256 -18.33 25.68 9.31
CA GLN A 256 -16.89 25.57 9.08
C GLN A 256 -16.49 26.35 7.82
N ALA A 257 -17.25 26.26 6.74
CA ALA A 257 -17.02 27.02 5.52
C ALA A 257 -17.15 28.53 5.75
N ALA A 258 -18.15 28.97 6.53
CA ALA A 258 -18.31 30.38 6.89
C ALA A 258 -17.10 30.93 7.66
N GLN A 259 -16.56 30.15 8.60
CA GLN A 259 -15.34 30.53 9.33
C GLN A 259 -14.12 30.62 8.43
N MET A 260 -13.97 29.70 7.45
CA MET A 260 -12.86 29.76 6.49
C MET A 260 -12.98 30.97 5.57
N ALA A 261 -14.20 31.29 5.11
CA ALA A 261 -14.48 32.48 4.32
C ALA A 261 -14.15 33.77 5.09
N GLU A 262 -14.58 33.89 6.34
CA GLU A 262 -14.27 35.07 7.18
C GLU A 262 -12.75 35.26 7.38
N ARG A 263 -12.01 34.17 7.60
CA ARG A 263 -10.55 34.21 7.70
C ARG A 263 -9.90 34.67 6.40
N LEU A 264 -10.31 34.12 5.25
CA LEU A 264 -9.76 34.49 3.95
C LEU A 264 -10.06 35.95 3.58
N ASP A 265 -11.25 36.46 3.89
CA ASP A 265 -11.59 37.87 3.68
C ASP A 265 -10.67 38.79 4.49
N THR A 266 -10.42 38.44 5.76
CA THR A 266 -9.46 39.15 6.63
C THR A 266 -8.06 39.12 6.03
N MET A 267 -7.57 37.94 5.63
CA MET A 267 -6.24 37.78 5.04
C MET A 267 -6.07 38.60 3.76
N ILE A 268 -7.07 38.66 2.88
CA ILE A 268 -7.01 39.46 1.65
C ILE A 268 -6.80 40.96 1.95
N LEU A 269 -7.40 41.48 3.03
CA LEU A 269 -7.19 42.87 3.46
C LEU A 269 -5.78 43.07 4.04
N GLU A 270 -5.32 42.13 4.86
CA GLU A 270 -3.97 42.14 5.43
C GLU A 270 -2.90 42.07 4.35
N ASP A 271 -3.05 41.21 3.35
CA ASP A 271 -2.09 41.04 2.25
C ASP A 271 -1.96 42.32 1.43
N LYS A 272 -3.07 43.01 1.16
CA LYS A 272 -3.05 44.32 0.49
C LYS A 272 -2.31 45.38 1.33
N ALA A 273 -2.53 45.38 2.64
CA ALA A 273 -1.86 46.29 3.54
C ALA A 273 -0.35 45.99 3.64
N HIS A 274 0.02 44.71 3.72
CA HIS A 274 1.39 44.24 3.74
C HIS A 274 2.13 44.56 2.44
N ALA A 275 1.54 44.23 1.29
CA ALA A 275 2.12 44.54 -0.02
C ALA A 275 2.44 46.03 -0.17
N LYS A 276 1.51 46.91 0.24
CA LYS A 276 1.74 48.36 0.27
C LYS A 276 2.89 48.75 1.21
N ALA A 277 2.97 48.14 2.39
CA ALA A 277 4.07 48.39 3.32
C ALA A 277 5.43 47.90 2.79
N ARG A 278 5.45 46.85 1.94
CA ARG A 278 6.66 46.35 1.27
C ARG A 278 7.11 47.23 0.11
N GLU A 279 6.18 47.85 -0.61
CA GLU A 279 6.50 48.87 -1.61
C GLU A 279 7.23 50.07 -1.00
N GLU A 280 6.82 50.49 0.21
CA GLU A 280 7.43 51.63 0.91
C GLU A 280 8.80 51.30 1.52
N LYS A 281 9.00 50.06 1.99
CA LYS A 281 10.26 49.64 2.63
C LYS A 281 10.55 48.16 2.28
N PRO A 282 11.37 47.86 1.26
CA PRO A 282 11.69 46.49 0.86
C PRO A 282 12.29 45.63 1.98
N PHE A 283 12.27 44.30 1.82
CA PHE A 283 12.73 43.33 2.84
C PHE A 283 14.17 43.57 3.30
N GLU A 284 15.07 43.90 2.38
CA GLU A 284 16.49 44.14 2.66
C GLU A 284 16.71 45.43 3.46
N ALA A 285 15.74 46.35 3.43
CA ALA A 285 15.76 47.60 4.19
C ALA A 285 15.14 47.47 5.59
N LEU A 286 14.58 46.30 5.93
CA LEU A 286 14.07 46.01 7.27
C LEU A 286 15.19 45.77 8.27
N SER A 287 14.99 46.18 9.52
CA SER A 287 15.80 45.70 10.63
C SER A 287 15.60 44.20 10.84
N ARG A 288 16.52 43.54 11.54
CA ARG A 288 16.44 42.09 11.78
C ARG A 288 15.12 41.65 12.43
N GLU A 289 14.64 42.39 13.43
CA GLU A 289 13.34 42.12 14.07
C GLU A 289 12.18 42.28 13.07
N GLU A 290 12.21 43.34 12.25
CA GLU A 290 11.19 43.55 11.22
C GLU A 290 11.25 42.42 10.17
N GLN A 291 12.43 41.95 9.78
CA GLN A 291 12.59 40.82 8.86
C GLN A 291 11.97 39.53 9.42
N ILE A 292 12.16 39.25 10.71
CA ILE A 292 11.56 38.08 11.36
C ILE A 292 10.04 38.19 11.34
N LYS A 293 9.48 39.34 11.74
CA LYS A 293 8.03 39.57 11.71
C LYS A 293 7.46 39.43 10.30
N ASP A 294 8.21 39.90 9.31
CA ASP A 294 7.83 39.80 7.90
C ASP A 294 7.82 38.33 7.43
N LEU A 295 8.83 37.53 7.80
CA LEU A 295 8.86 36.10 7.51
C LEU A 295 7.75 35.32 8.23
N VAL A 296 7.45 35.67 9.49
CA VAL A 296 6.32 35.09 10.23
C VAL A 296 5.00 35.42 9.53
N PHE A 297 4.83 36.66 9.04
CA PHE A 297 3.66 37.03 8.24
C PHE A 297 3.57 36.17 6.97
N GLN A 298 4.68 35.96 6.27
CA GLN A 298 4.78 35.16 5.04
C GLN A 298 4.56 33.64 5.25
N LEU A 299 4.53 33.12 6.49
CA LEU A 299 4.17 31.71 6.72
C LEU A 299 2.78 31.35 6.17
N ARG A 300 1.89 32.34 5.97
CA ARG A 300 0.59 32.17 5.30
C ARG A 300 0.72 31.75 3.83
N ASP A 301 1.88 31.94 3.22
CA ASP A 301 2.21 31.55 1.85
C ASP A 301 2.96 30.21 1.80
N GLN A 302 3.14 29.54 2.95
CA GLN A 302 3.88 28.29 3.04
C GLN A 302 3.11 27.13 2.37
N ASP A 303 3.79 26.47 1.44
CA ASP A 303 3.32 25.34 0.63
C ASP A 303 4.03 24.06 1.07
N GLY A 304 3.48 23.44 2.11
CA GLY A 304 3.97 22.22 2.71
C GLY A 304 3.22 21.00 2.19
N ALA A 305 3.89 19.84 2.19
CA ALA A 305 3.34 18.60 1.64
C ALA A 305 3.32 17.44 2.65
N GLN A 306 2.42 16.48 2.43
CA GLN A 306 2.38 15.22 3.15
C GLN A 306 2.74 14.04 2.24
N TRP A 307 3.83 13.32 2.57
CA TRP A 307 4.38 12.25 1.71
C TRP A 307 3.85 10.86 1.98
N SER A 308 3.41 10.59 3.21
CA SER A 308 2.99 9.26 3.62
C SER A 308 1.57 9.26 4.18
N GLN A 309 0.95 8.10 4.08
CA GLN A 309 -0.34 7.81 4.68
C GLN A 309 -0.20 6.49 5.44
N PRO A 310 -0.23 6.49 6.79
CA PRO A 310 -0.47 7.65 7.64
C PRO A 310 0.78 8.57 7.69
N GLY A 311 0.58 9.84 8.01
CA GLY A 311 1.63 10.84 8.09
C GLY A 311 1.10 12.19 8.57
N SER A 312 1.95 13.22 8.54
CA SER A 312 1.58 14.60 8.81
C SER A 312 2.16 15.52 7.73
N CYS A 313 1.42 16.55 7.34
CA CYS A 313 1.94 17.59 6.46
C CYS A 313 3.14 18.31 7.10
N SER A 314 4.26 18.33 6.40
CA SER A 314 5.41 19.14 6.78
C SER A 314 5.37 20.45 6.01
N ILE A 315 5.51 21.56 6.73
CA ILE A 315 5.60 22.88 6.12
C ILE A 315 6.95 23.14 5.44
N PHE A 316 7.96 22.28 5.63
CA PHE A 316 9.27 22.47 5.03
C PHE A 316 9.32 21.87 3.62
N SER A 317 10.00 22.57 2.71
CA SER A 317 10.22 22.08 1.36
C SER A 317 11.10 20.82 1.39
N PHE A 318 10.69 19.82 0.61
CA PHE A 318 11.44 18.55 0.48
C PHE A 318 12.50 18.60 -0.63
N GLY A 319 12.54 19.70 -1.39
CA GLY A 319 13.57 19.94 -2.40
C GLY A 319 14.87 20.48 -1.81
N GLU A 320 15.91 20.56 -2.64
CA GLU A 320 17.21 21.11 -2.25
C GLU A 320 17.16 22.63 -1.97
N GLU A 321 16.17 23.33 -2.52
CA GLU A 321 16.00 24.78 -2.34
C GLU A 321 15.36 25.11 -0.99
N LYS A 322 16.22 25.45 -0.02
CA LYS A 322 15.83 25.95 1.31
C LYS A 322 15.60 27.46 1.32
N ASP A 323 14.61 27.93 0.58
CA ASP A 323 14.32 29.37 0.47
C ASP A 323 12.92 29.78 0.98
N SER A 324 12.17 28.84 1.57
CA SER A 324 10.84 29.14 2.10
C SER A 324 10.91 30.06 3.34
N PRO A 325 9.83 30.79 3.67
CA PRO A 325 9.77 31.59 4.90
C PRO A 325 10.10 30.77 6.16
N ALA A 326 9.62 29.52 6.23
CA ALA A 326 9.94 28.60 7.31
C ALA A 326 11.43 28.25 7.39
N ASP A 327 12.07 27.93 6.26
CA ASP A 327 13.50 27.62 6.22
C ASP A 327 14.35 28.81 6.66
N LYS A 328 14.00 30.01 6.18
CA LYS A 328 14.64 31.26 6.59
C LYS A 328 14.51 31.47 8.09
N LEU A 329 13.32 31.27 8.68
CA LEU A 329 13.13 31.39 10.13
C LEU A 329 13.96 30.37 10.93
N VAL A 330 14.10 29.14 10.43
CA VAL A 330 14.98 28.13 11.05
C VAL A 330 16.46 28.55 10.98
N GLU A 331 16.90 29.11 9.85
CA GLU A 331 18.26 29.63 9.68
C GLU A 331 18.54 30.80 10.64
N ILE A 332 17.56 31.68 10.87
CA ILE A 332 17.63 32.73 11.89
C ILE A 332 17.84 32.11 13.28
N GLY A 333 17.17 31.00 13.59
CA GLY A 333 17.33 30.25 14.83
C GLY A 333 16.63 30.89 16.03
N PHE A 334 17.26 30.86 17.21
CA PHE A 334 16.61 31.27 18.47
C PHE A 334 16.09 32.72 18.48
N ASP A 335 16.70 33.63 17.70
CA ASP A 335 16.20 35.01 17.57
C ASP A 335 14.77 35.10 17.01
N ALA A 336 14.34 34.08 16.25
CA ALA A 336 12.98 34.03 15.70
C ALA A 336 11.93 33.55 16.71
N VAL A 337 12.34 32.82 17.75
CA VAL A 337 11.43 32.11 18.66
C VAL A 337 10.43 33.04 19.37
N PRO A 338 10.80 34.22 19.90
CA PRO A 338 9.83 35.13 20.52
C PRO A 338 8.67 35.50 19.58
N PHE A 339 8.97 35.77 18.32
CA PHE A 339 7.98 36.16 17.32
C PHE A 339 7.12 34.97 16.86
N LEU A 340 7.71 33.77 16.82
CA LEU A 340 6.98 32.54 16.53
C LEU A 340 6.02 32.16 17.67
N ILE A 341 6.40 32.41 18.94
CA ILE A 341 5.53 32.17 20.11
C ILE A 341 4.28 33.05 20.02
N ASP A 342 4.43 34.31 19.61
CA ASP A 342 3.29 35.20 19.39
C ASP A 342 2.37 34.69 18.26
N ALA A 343 2.95 34.07 17.23
CA ALA A 343 2.22 33.51 16.09
C ALA A 343 1.52 32.16 16.36
N LEU A 344 1.79 31.48 17.49
CA LEU A 344 1.18 30.18 17.80
C LEU A 344 -0.36 30.20 17.91
N VAL A 345 -0.95 31.37 18.08
CA VAL A 345 -2.42 31.59 18.13
C VAL A 345 -2.98 32.17 16.83
N ASP A 346 -2.14 32.38 15.81
CA ASP A 346 -2.56 32.90 14.50
C ASP A 346 -3.31 31.82 13.70
N ARG A 347 -4.56 32.14 13.35
CA ARG A 347 -5.48 31.24 12.64
C ARG A 347 -5.51 31.46 11.13
N SER A 348 -4.67 32.35 10.62
CA SER A 348 -4.50 32.58 9.19
C SER A 348 -4.14 31.27 8.49
N LEU A 349 -4.73 31.03 7.34
CA LEU A 349 -4.53 29.79 6.60
C LEU A 349 -3.20 29.82 5.84
N THR A 350 -2.56 28.66 5.73
CA THR A 350 -1.40 28.44 4.85
C THR A 350 -1.86 27.78 3.54
N TYR A 351 -0.92 27.53 2.62
CA TYR A 351 -1.14 26.66 1.47
C TYR A 351 -0.79 25.18 1.75
N SER A 352 -0.69 24.79 3.02
CA SER A 352 -0.29 23.44 3.42
C SER A 352 -1.52 22.64 3.91
N VAL A 353 -1.83 21.50 3.28
CA VAL A 353 -2.95 20.64 3.69
C VAL A 353 -2.46 19.32 4.30
N GLY A 354 -2.89 19.02 5.52
CA GLY A 354 -2.63 17.74 6.20
C GLY A 354 -3.88 16.86 6.28
N TYR A 355 -3.69 15.55 6.33
CA TYR A 355 -4.78 14.57 6.41
C TYR A 355 -4.30 13.23 7.01
N HIS A 356 -5.21 12.39 7.51
CA HIS A 356 -4.85 11.06 8.02
C HIS A 356 -4.69 10.04 6.88
N ARG A 357 -5.74 9.93 6.05
CA ARG A 357 -5.80 9.14 4.82
C ARG A 357 -6.55 9.94 3.77
N ASN A 358 -6.14 9.83 2.51
CA ASN A 358 -6.78 10.56 1.41
C ASN A 358 -8.01 9.84 0.83
N PHE A 359 -8.29 8.60 1.20
CA PHE A 359 -9.48 7.86 0.71
C PHE A 359 -10.78 8.21 1.47
N TYR A 360 -10.71 9.07 2.49
CA TYR A 360 -11.87 9.70 3.13
C TYR A 360 -11.54 11.11 3.60
N PHE A 361 -12.55 11.94 3.88
CA PHE A 361 -12.33 13.33 4.23
C PHE A 361 -11.77 13.47 5.65
N SER A 362 -10.45 13.61 5.73
CA SER A 362 -9.71 13.95 6.95
C SER A 362 -8.82 15.18 6.78
N HIS A 363 -9.04 15.93 5.70
CA HIS A 363 -8.20 17.05 5.28
C HIS A 363 -8.42 18.28 6.17
N ARG A 364 -7.33 18.95 6.50
CA ARG A 364 -7.32 20.22 7.22
C ARG A 364 -6.21 21.11 6.66
N VAL A 365 -6.56 22.36 6.37
CA VAL A 365 -5.59 23.41 6.05
C VAL A 365 -4.83 23.77 7.33
N LEU A 366 -3.50 23.73 7.30
CA LEU A 366 -2.67 24.18 8.41
C LEU A 366 -2.78 25.70 8.55
N THR A 367 -2.72 26.17 9.78
CA THR A 367 -2.68 27.60 10.11
C THR A 367 -1.26 28.12 10.26
N VAL A 368 -1.06 29.44 10.27
CA VAL A 368 0.22 30.07 10.62
C VAL A 368 0.70 29.61 12.00
N GLY A 369 -0.20 29.41 12.97
CA GLY A 369 0.16 28.84 14.27
C GLY A 369 0.64 27.37 14.20
N ASP A 370 0.07 26.57 13.29
CA ASP A 370 0.56 25.20 13.03
C ASP A 370 1.95 25.25 12.36
N ALA A 371 2.17 26.16 11.41
CA ALA A 371 3.48 26.37 10.78
C ALA A 371 4.53 26.86 11.80
N ALA A 372 4.18 27.86 12.61
CA ALA A 372 5.05 28.37 13.68
C ALA A 372 5.41 27.29 14.70
N THR A 373 4.48 26.37 15.01
CA THR A 373 4.76 25.18 15.83
C THR A 373 5.91 24.38 15.20
N GLN A 374 5.80 23.98 13.94
CA GLN A 374 6.84 23.18 13.27
C GLN A 374 8.18 23.92 13.18
N VAL A 375 8.18 25.24 12.96
CA VAL A 375 9.40 26.06 12.97
C VAL A 375 10.05 26.08 14.35
N ILE A 376 9.29 26.30 15.42
CA ILE A 376 9.81 26.24 16.81
C ILE A 376 10.36 24.85 17.10
N GLU A 377 9.64 23.78 16.77
CA GLU A 377 10.09 22.41 17.01
C GLU A 377 11.40 22.10 16.27
N ARG A 378 11.56 22.65 15.05
CA ARG A 378 12.78 22.52 14.27
C ARG A 378 13.97 23.28 14.86
N ILE A 379 13.74 24.52 15.34
CA ILE A 379 14.78 25.34 15.99
C ILE A 379 15.20 24.75 17.33
N THR A 380 14.24 24.29 18.13
CA THR A 380 14.45 23.83 19.51
C THR A 380 14.76 22.34 19.60
N GLY A 381 14.55 21.58 18.54
CA GLY A 381 14.73 20.13 18.51
C GLY A 381 13.71 19.35 19.36
N THR A 382 12.70 20.02 19.92
CA THR A 382 11.75 19.42 20.85
C THR A 382 10.33 19.62 20.36
N PRO A 383 9.49 18.57 20.28
CA PRO A 383 8.08 18.74 19.99
C PRO A 383 7.42 19.57 21.09
N LEU A 384 6.61 20.55 20.71
CA LEU A 384 5.77 21.25 21.69
C LEU A 384 4.76 20.25 22.23
N PRO A 385 4.44 20.27 23.53
CA PRO A 385 3.54 19.30 24.12
C PRO A 385 2.18 19.37 23.43
N GLU A 386 1.85 18.30 22.70
CA GLU A 386 0.48 18.09 22.24
C GLU A 386 -0.38 17.75 23.46
N PRO A 387 -1.54 18.41 23.66
CA PRO A 387 -2.48 18.03 24.70
C PRO A 387 -3.11 16.66 24.37
N ARG A 388 -2.36 15.56 24.55
CA ARG A 388 -2.76 14.19 24.19
C ARG A 388 -4.02 13.70 24.92
N ASN A 389 -4.55 14.46 25.89
CA ASN A 389 -5.68 14.08 26.73
C ASN A 389 -6.63 15.24 27.11
N ILE A 390 -7.01 16.11 26.18
CA ILE A 390 -8.25 16.90 26.38
C ILE A 390 -9.44 16.01 25.96
N ARG A 391 -9.67 14.90 26.69
CA ARG A 391 -10.97 14.22 26.73
C ARG A 391 -11.83 14.95 27.75
N VAL A 392 -12.41 16.08 27.35
CA VAL A 392 -13.44 16.74 28.15
C VAL A 392 -14.73 15.98 27.90
N PHE A 393 -15.05 15.07 28.81
CA PHE A 393 -16.39 14.51 28.91
C PHE A 393 -17.33 15.61 29.39
N GLY A 394 -18.30 15.98 28.55
CA GLY A 394 -19.37 16.91 28.87
C GLY A 394 -19.08 18.34 28.43
N ASP A 395 -19.96 18.83 27.55
CA ASP A 395 -20.03 20.17 26.95
C ASP A 395 -19.08 20.41 25.75
N ASP A 396 -19.60 20.24 24.52
CA ASP A 396 -18.92 20.67 23.27
C ASP A 396 -19.35 22.11 22.94
N PRO A 397 -18.43 22.97 22.45
CA PRO A 397 -18.27 23.03 20.99
C PRO A 397 -16.80 23.08 20.55
N LYS A 398 -16.47 22.29 19.53
CA LYS A 398 -15.13 22.03 18.96
C LYS A 398 -14.24 23.28 18.76
N GLN A 399 -14.82 24.47 18.60
CA GLN A 399 -14.09 25.74 18.49
C GLN A 399 -13.29 26.16 19.74
N ASP A 400 -13.76 25.83 20.94
CA ASP A 400 -13.04 26.16 22.18
C ASP A 400 -11.82 25.25 22.37
N ARG A 401 -11.89 24.01 21.85
CA ARG A 401 -10.77 23.06 21.93
C ARG A 401 -9.54 23.57 21.18
N GLU A 402 -9.69 24.04 19.94
CA GLU A 402 -8.57 24.55 19.15
C GLU A 402 -7.91 25.77 19.81
N ALA A 403 -8.72 26.71 20.30
CA ALA A 403 -8.24 27.89 21.02
C ALA A 403 -7.40 27.50 22.25
N ARG A 404 -7.92 26.55 23.05
CA ARG A 404 -7.23 26.05 24.25
C ARG A 404 -5.94 25.31 23.91
N VAL A 405 -5.93 24.52 22.83
CA VAL A 405 -4.73 23.81 22.37
C VAL A 405 -3.65 24.81 21.94
N MET A 406 -4.00 25.82 21.13
CA MET A 406 -3.06 26.88 20.72
C MET A 406 -2.52 27.67 21.92
N ALA A 407 -3.40 28.06 22.86
CA ALA A 407 -3.00 28.77 24.07
C ALA A 407 -2.07 27.93 24.96
N ALA A 408 -2.34 26.63 25.11
CA ALA A 408 -1.49 25.72 25.87
C ALA A 408 -0.10 25.53 25.21
N LYS A 409 -0.06 25.46 23.87
CA LYS A 409 1.21 25.44 23.12
C LYS A 409 2.00 26.73 23.33
N GLN A 410 1.33 27.88 23.26
CA GLN A 410 1.95 29.18 23.50
C GLN A 410 2.52 29.31 24.91
N GLU A 411 1.77 28.90 25.93
CA GLU A 411 2.24 28.90 27.32
C GLU A 411 3.46 27.98 27.50
N ALA A 412 3.43 26.78 26.93
CA ALA A 412 4.54 25.84 26.98
C ALA A 412 5.79 26.39 26.28
N ALA A 413 5.63 26.98 25.09
CA ALA A 413 6.73 27.57 24.33
C ALA A 413 7.31 28.81 25.03
N LEU A 414 6.48 29.66 25.62
CA LEU A 414 6.92 30.81 26.41
C LEU A 414 7.70 30.38 27.66
N LYS A 415 7.21 29.35 28.37
CA LYS A 415 7.92 28.79 29.52
C LYS A 415 9.28 28.24 29.13
N TRP A 416 9.35 27.53 28.00
CA TRP A 416 10.61 27.02 27.45
C TRP A 416 11.56 28.17 27.08
N TRP A 417 11.06 29.20 26.40
CA TRP A 417 11.86 30.36 25.99
C TRP A 417 12.45 31.11 27.18
N LEU A 418 11.68 31.31 28.25
CA LEU A 418 12.16 31.97 29.48
C LEU A 418 13.27 31.14 30.17
N ASP A 419 13.19 29.82 30.15
CA ASP A 419 14.29 28.96 30.65
C ASP A 419 15.54 29.09 29.78
N PHE A 420 15.38 29.02 28.46
CA PHE A 420 16.44 29.22 27.48
C PHE A 420 17.14 30.58 27.66
N GLU A 421 16.37 31.67 27.70
CA GLU A 421 16.87 33.04 27.86
C GLU A 421 17.66 33.20 29.17
N SER A 422 17.19 32.57 30.26
CA SER A 422 17.86 32.65 31.56
C SER A 422 19.22 31.93 31.60
N LYS A 423 19.40 30.89 30.80
CA LYS A 423 20.64 30.09 30.71
C LYS A 423 21.61 30.64 29.67
N GLY A 424 21.08 31.23 28.59
CA GLY A 424 21.84 31.57 27.39
C GLY A 424 22.06 30.36 26.49
N GLU A 425 22.23 30.61 25.18
CA GLU A 425 22.28 29.59 24.14
C GLU A 425 23.33 28.50 24.42
N GLN A 426 24.57 28.88 24.71
CA GLN A 426 25.67 27.92 24.93
C GLN A 426 25.39 26.96 26.08
N ALA A 427 25.02 27.47 27.25
CA ALA A 427 24.78 26.65 28.44
C ALA A 427 23.55 25.76 28.26
N PHE A 428 22.51 26.27 27.60
CA PHE A 428 21.32 25.50 27.26
C PHE A 428 21.64 24.35 26.31
N LEU A 429 22.36 24.61 25.20
CA LEU A 429 22.74 23.59 24.24
C LEU A 429 23.60 22.50 24.89
N ILE A 430 24.60 22.88 25.69
CA ILE A 430 25.42 21.92 26.45
C ILE A 430 24.54 21.05 27.34
N GLU A 431 23.62 21.64 28.10
CA GLU A 431 22.74 20.92 29.02
C GLU A 431 21.82 19.93 28.27
N GLU A 432 21.15 20.38 27.19
CA GLU A 432 20.21 19.55 26.45
C GLU A 432 20.89 18.44 25.65
N VAL A 433 22.00 18.72 24.97
CA VAL A 433 22.79 17.72 24.23
C VAL A 433 23.32 16.66 25.19
N SER A 434 23.82 17.05 26.37
CA SER A 434 24.27 16.10 27.39
C SER A 434 23.17 15.22 28.00
N LYS A 435 21.88 15.47 27.75
CA LYS A 435 20.77 14.65 28.27
C LYS A 435 20.52 13.37 27.46
N GLY A 436 20.94 13.31 26.19
CA GLY A 436 20.73 12.14 25.33
C GLY A 436 19.29 11.94 24.85
N GLY A 437 18.41 12.92 25.05
CA GLY A 437 17.01 12.87 24.60
C GLY A 437 16.78 13.40 23.18
N GLN A 438 15.51 13.48 22.77
CA GLN A 438 15.10 14.02 21.47
C GLN A 438 15.65 15.40 21.19
N ALA A 439 15.45 16.32 22.14
CA ALA A 439 15.94 17.68 22.10
C ALA A 439 17.44 17.72 21.83
N GLY A 440 18.22 17.04 22.66
CA GLY A 440 19.68 17.01 22.56
C GLY A 440 20.17 16.47 21.22
N SER A 441 19.59 15.36 20.72
CA SER A 441 20.02 14.76 19.45
C SER A 441 19.78 15.68 18.25
N ASN A 442 18.72 16.49 18.29
CA ASN A 442 18.40 17.49 17.27
C ASN A 442 19.30 18.74 17.36
N LEU A 443 19.77 19.07 18.57
CA LEU A 443 20.57 20.26 18.85
C LEU A 443 22.08 20.03 18.74
N ALA A 444 22.53 18.78 18.64
CA ALA A 444 23.95 18.42 18.58
C ALA A 444 24.70 19.14 17.45
N SER A 445 24.19 19.11 16.21
CA SER A 445 24.81 19.81 15.08
C SER A 445 24.94 21.32 15.31
N ARG A 446 23.92 21.95 15.90
CA ARG A 446 23.96 23.39 16.20
C ARG A 446 25.01 23.73 17.26
N LEU A 447 25.12 22.90 18.30
CA LEU A 447 26.17 23.05 19.32
C LEU A 447 27.56 22.96 18.68
N ILE A 448 27.77 22.00 17.78
CA ILE A 448 29.02 21.82 17.05
C ILE A 448 29.34 23.03 16.15
N GLU A 449 28.35 23.52 15.40
CA GLU A 449 28.53 24.67 14.49
C GLU A 449 28.88 25.97 15.21
N ARG A 450 28.24 26.23 16.36
CA ARG A 450 28.36 27.50 17.10
C ARG A 450 29.43 27.48 18.19
N TYR A 451 29.64 26.33 18.83
CA TYR A 451 30.48 26.16 20.02
C TYR A 451 31.33 24.89 19.91
N ARG A 452 32.06 24.75 18.78
CA ARG A 452 32.80 23.53 18.42
C ARG A 452 33.73 23.04 19.51
N GLU A 453 34.44 23.94 20.20
CA GLU A 453 35.42 23.59 21.23
C GLU A 453 34.76 22.92 22.45
N GLU A 454 33.52 23.30 22.76
CA GLU A 454 32.76 22.79 23.89
C GLU A 454 31.80 21.65 23.52
N ALA A 455 31.62 21.35 22.24
CA ALA A 455 30.56 20.46 21.74
C ALA A 455 30.83 18.97 21.92
N LEU A 456 32.10 18.53 21.83
CA LEU A 456 32.44 17.10 21.80
C LEU A 456 31.95 16.37 23.05
N LYS A 457 32.31 16.87 24.24
CA LYS A 457 31.94 16.21 25.50
C LYS A 457 30.42 16.09 25.69
N PRO A 458 29.61 17.15 25.48
CA PRO A 458 28.16 17.03 25.51
C PRO A 458 27.59 16.03 24.51
N CYS A 459 28.13 15.96 23.29
CA CYS A 459 27.70 14.98 22.29
C CYS A 459 28.03 13.54 22.73
N LEU A 460 29.20 13.31 23.32
CA LEU A 460 29.57 12.01 23.88
C LEU A 460 28.69 11.64 25.09
N ASP A 461 28.47 12.58 26.01
CA ASP A 461 27.58 12.38 27.16
C ASP A 461 26.13 12.09 26.72
N GLY A 462 25.69 12.74 25.63
CA GLY A 462 24.38 12.52 25.02
C GLY A 462 24.27 11.16 24.34
N LEU A 463 25.28 10.78 23.56
CA LEU A 463 25.40 9.47 22.93
C LEU A 463 25.32 8.34 23.98
N ASP A 464 26.12 8.44 25.04
CA ASP A 464 26.20 7.43 26.11
C ASP A 464 24.91 7.30 26.94
N LYS A 465 24.06 8.33 26.95
CA LYS A 465 22.77 8.34 27.68
C LYS A 465 21.55 8.06 26.80
N SER A 466 21.72 8.02 25.48
CA SER A 466 20.61 7.83 24.55
C SER A 466 20.09 6.40 24.63
N SER A 467 18.81 6.23 24.95
CA SER A 467 18.12 4.94 24.92
C SER A 467 17.36 4.69 23.62
N GLU A 468 17.17 5.71 22.80
CA GLU A 468 16.39 5.69 21.56
C GLU A 468 17.31 5.54 20.34
N SER A 469 17.09 4.52 19.49
CA SER A 469 17.94 4.21 18.31
C SER A 469 18.16 5.43 17.39
N TRP A 470 17.08 6.15 17.08
CA TRP A 470 17.12 7.30 16.18
C TRP A 470 17.81 8.53 16.81
N ALA A 471 17.79 8.67 18.14
CA ALA A 471 18.50 9.75 18.83
C ALA A 471 19.99 9.42 18.85
N TYR A 472 20.31 8.17 19.15
CA TYR A 472 21.66 7.62 19.10
C TYR A 472 22.31 7.83 17.73
N SER A 473 21.63 7.45 16.64
CA SER A 473 22.14 7.63 15.27
C SER A 473 22.41 9.09 14.88
N ARG A 474 21.61 10.02 15.39
CA ARG A 474 21.84 11.46 15.18
C ARG A 474 23.07 11.98 15.90
N TYR A 475 23.37 11.52 17.12
CA TYR A 475 24.62 11.87 17.79
C TYR A 475 25.83 11.30 17.02
N VAL A 476 25.76 10.04 16.59
CA VAL A 476 26.81 9.42 15.74
C VAL A 476 27.05 10.28 14.50
N ARG A 477 25.98 10.63 13.77
CA ARG A 477 26.07 11.49 12.58
C ARG A 477 26.70 12.84 12.88
N ALA A 478 26.27 13.50 13.96
CA ALA A 478 26.79 14.82 14.34
C ALA A 478 28.29 14.75 14.67
N ILE A 479 28.73 13.75 15.44
CA ILE A 479 30.14 13.54 15.80
C ILE A 479 30.98 13.18 14.56
N ALA A 480 30.44 12.32 13.69
CA ALA A 480 31.09 11.91 12.44
C ALA A 480 31.33 13.11 11.51
N GLN A 481 30.31 13.93 11.28
CA GLN A 481 30.39 15.13 10.43
C GLN A 481 31.28 16.23 11.00
N ALA A 482 31.40 16.30 12.33
CA ALA A 482 32.21 17.32 13.00
C ALA A 482 33.71 17.10 12.90
N GLU A 483 34.15 15.88 12.57
CA GLU A 483 35.57 15.50 12.44
C GLU A 483 36.43 16.00 13.62
N PHE A 484 35.99 15.72 14.86
CA PHE A 484 36.84 15.90 16.04
C PHE A 484 38.02 14.92 15.98
N ALA A 485 39.10 15.21 16.70
CA ALA A 485 40.26 14.31 16.74
C ALA A 485 39.88 12.91 17.29
N GLU A 486 38.88 12.88 18.17
CA GLU A 486 38.31 11.71 18.82
C GLU A 486 37.14 11.08 18.04
N SER A 487 36.72 11.67 16.91
CA SER A 487 35.56 11.16 16.14
C SER A 487 35.81 9.73 15.68
N GLU A 488 36.97 9.42 15.07
CA GLU A 488 37.24 8.06 14.57
C GLU A 488 37.22 7.01 15.70
N GLU A 489 37.88 7.29 16.83
CA GLU A 489 37.86 6.40 18.01
C GLU A 489 36.43 6.20 18.53
N THR A 490 35.62 7.25 18.55
CA THR A 490 34.22 7.18 18.97
C THR A 490 33.37 6.36 18.00
N ILE A 491 33.54 6.56 16.69
CA ILE A 491 32.81 5.83 15.66
C ILE A 491 33.16 4.33 15.71
N ARG A 492 34.43 3.98 15.90
CA ARG A 492 34.86 2.59 16.12
C ARG A 492 34.23 1.99 17.37
N ARG A 493 34.28 2.73 18.48
CA ARG A 493 33.62 2.34 19.73
C ARG A 493 32.12 2.07 19.53
N VAL A 494 31.43 2.91 18.76
CA VAL A 494 30.00 2.72 18.43
C VAL A 494 29.77 1.40 17.71
N ILE A 495 30.61 1.07 16.73
CA ILE A 495 30.51 -0.18 15.96
C ILE A 495 30.80 -1.40 16.84
N GLU A 496 31.82 -1.33 17.70
CA GLU A 496 32.27 -2.42 18.57
C GLU A 496 31.34 -2.67 19.77
N GLU A 497 30.91 -1.60 20.45
CA GLU A 497 30.14 -1.68 21.69
C GLU A 497 28.63 -1.82 21.43
N ASN A 498 28.11 -1.13 20.40
CA ASN A 498 26.67 -0.89 20.28
C ASN A 498 26.04 -1.67 19.13
N ARG A 499 25.96 -2.97 19.39
CA ARG A 499 25.42 -4.03 18.53
C ARG A 499 24.08 -3.68 17.89
N PHE A 500 24.08 -3.63 16.56
CA PHE A 500 22.93 -3.59 15.66
C PHE A 500 21.90 -2.46 15.90
N SER A 501 22.27 -1.24 15.49
CA SER A 501 21.40 -0.04 15.53
C SER A 501 21.57 0.83 14.29
N ASP A 502 20.61 1.74 14.03
CA ASP A 502 20.72 2.79 12.99
C ASP A 502 22.02 3.61 13.13
N GLY A 503 22.51 3.77 14.36
CA GLY A 503 23.78 4.45 14.64
C GLY A 503 24.98 3.67 14.15
N THR A 504 24.94 2.34 14.23
CA THR A 504 25.97 1.44 13.68
C THR A 504 26.05 1.57 12.17
N MET A 505 24.90 1.56 11.47
CA MET A 505 24.88 1.75 10.01
C MET A 505 25.41 3.14 9.61
N THR A 506 24.99 4.19 10.32
CA THR A 506 25.53 5.54 10.11
C THR A 506 27.05 5.60 10.32
N ALA A 507 27.56 4.91 11.35
CA ALA A 507 28.99 4.83 11.65
C ALA A 507 29.76 4.09 10.55
N LEU A 508 29.23 2.96 10.05
CA LEU A 508 29.83 2.19 8.96
C LEU A 508 29.90 3.00 7.67
N HIS A 509 28.82 3.69 7.27
CA HIS A 509 28.83 4.55 6.08
C HIS A 509 29.88 5.66 6.18
N TRP A 510 30.03 6.30 7.34
CA TRP A 510 31.07 7.31 7.50
C TRP A 510 32.48 6.71 7.46
N LEU A 511 32.67 5.50 8.02
CA LEU A 511 33.97 4.85 8.03
C LEU A 511 34.40 4.41 6.63
N VAL A 512 33.47 4.07 5.72
CA VAL A 512 33.79 3.79 4.31
C VAL A 512 34.52 4.94 3.63
N ASP A 513 34.11 6.19 3.91
CA ASP A 513 34.77 7.38 3.36
C ASP A 513 36.20 7.59 3.90
N LYS A 514 36.56 6.95 5.01
CA LYS A 514 37.87 7.06 5.66
C LYS A 514 38.77 5.86 5.37
N ASP A 515 38.24 4.66 5.53
CA ASP A 515 38.89 3.38 5.35
C ASP A 515 37.83 2.30 5.01
N ALA A 516 37.57 2.12 3.72
CA ALA A 516 36.58 1.17 3.23
C ALA A 516 36.91 -0.29 3.61
N ASP A 517 38.18 -0.69 3.58
CA ASP A 517 38.57 -2.07 3.91
C ASP A 517 38.26 -2.39 5.37
N ASP A 518 38.58 -1.45 6.26
CA ASP A 518 38.32 -1.58 7.68
C ASP A 518 36.81 -1.52 8.02
N ALA A 519 36.05 -0.63 7.38
CA ALA A 519 34.58 -0.62 7.49
C ALA A 519 33.96 -1.96 7.08
N MET A 520 34.44 -2.56 5.99
CA MET A 520 33.97 -3.86 5.52
C MET A 520 34.34 -5.00 6.47
N ASN A 521 35.52 -4.96 7.07
CA ASN A 521 35.93 -5.97 8.06
C ASN A 521 35.05 -5.90 9.31
N LEU A 522 34.78 -4.69 9.82
CA LEU A 522 33.89 -4.51 10.96
C LEU A 522 32.44 -4.92 10.66
N ALA A 523 31.93 -4.56 9.49
CA ALA A 523 30.59 -4.98 9.05
C ALA A 523 30.49 -6.52 8.88
N ALA A 524 31.53 -7.16 8.35
CA ALA A 524 31.65 -8.61 8.26
C ALA A 524 31.72 -9.29 9.64
N GLU A 525 32.44 -8.71 10.59
CA GLU A 525 32.49 -9.17 11.97
C GLU A 525 31.11 -9.04 12.65
N LEU A 526 30.41 -7.92 12.46
CA LEU A 526 29.04 -7.74 12.95
C LEU A 526 28.10 -8.83 12.42
N LEU A 527 28.15 -9.14 11.13
CA LEU A 527 27.31 -10.18 10.54
C LEU A 527 27.65 -11.58 11.09
N THR A 528 28.94 -11.88 11.32
CA THR A 528 29.39 -13.25 11.61
C THR A 528 29.55 -13.59 13.09
N GLU A 529 29.94 -12.62 13.92
CA GLU A 529 30.30 -12.83 15.33
C GLU A 529 29.20 -12.39 16.31
N ASP A 530 28.37 -11.43 15.91
CA ASP A 530 27.26 -10.99 16.74
C ASP A 530 26.00 -11.80 16.43
N GLU A 531 25.49 -12.57 17.39
CA GLU A 531 24.23 -13.30 17.22
C GLU A 531 23.00 -12.44 17.53
N SER A 532 23.17 -11.18 17.96
CA SER A 532 22.07 -10.31 18.39
C SER A 532 21.04 -10.05 17.28
N TRP A 533 21.50 -9.88 16.03
CA TRP A 533 20.65 -9.75 14.84
C TRP A 533 19.79 -10.98 14.58
N ARG A 534 20.15 -12.14 15.14
CA ARG A 534 19.38 -13.39 15.03
C ARG A 534 18.27 -13.53 16.07
N ARG A 535 18.36 -12.80 17.19
CA ARG A 535 17.56 -13.07 18.40
C ARG A 535 16.31 -12.20 18.56
N THR A 536 16.01 -11.35 17.59
CA THR A 536 15.16 -10.16 17.80
C THR A 536 14.12 -10.02 16.68
N GLY A 537 13.09 -9.19 16.89
CA GLY A 537 11.89 -9.16 16.05
C GLY A 537 12.08 -8.40 14.76
N ASP A 538 10.98 -8.12 14.06
CA ASP A 538 10.94 -7.48 12.73
C ASP A 538 11.83 -6.21 12.61
N PHE A 539 12.01 -5.45 13.70
CA PHE A 539 12.86 -4.26 13.69
C PHE A 539 14.35 -4.57 13.44
N ASN A 540 14.89 -5.65 14.01
CA ASN A 540 16.28 -6.03 13.78
C ASN A 540 16.46 -6.82 12.48
N GLU A 541 15.38 -7.38 11.93
CA GLU A 541 15.39 -7.92 10.56
C GLU A 541 15.65 -6.78 9.56
N CYS A 542 15.01 -5.61 9.72
CA CYS A 542 15.23 -4.45 8.84
C CYS A 542 16.70 -3.97 8.84
N LEU A 543 17.32 -3.89 10.02
CA LEU A 543 18.74 -3.51 10.13
C LEU A 543 19.68 -4.57 9.54
N ALA A 544 19.28 -5.84 9.53
CA ALA A 544 20.10 -6.92 8.98
C ALA A 544 20.02 -6.91 7.46
N ASP A 545 18.84 -6.61 6.93
CA ASP A 545 18.64 -6.33 5.52
C ASP A 545 19.51 -5.14 5.10
N GLU A 546 19.51 -4.03 5.85
CA GLU A 546 20.36 -2.85 5.59
C GLU A 546 21.87 -3.17 5.65
N LEU A 547 22.32 -3.96 6.64
CA LEU A 547 23.72 -4.39 6.73
C LEU A 547 24.13 -5.28 5.54
N ILE A 548 23.25 -6.17 5.10
CA ILE A 548 23.50 -7.07 3.96
C ILE A 548 23.57 -6.26 2.67
N GLU A 549 22.64 -5.32 2.46
CA GLU A 549 22.66 -4.40 1.33
C GLU A 549 23.98 -3.60 1.33
N PHE A 550 24.35 -3.00 2.46
CA PHE A 550 25.61 -2.28 2.63
C PHE A 550 26.84 -3.14 2.27
N LEU A 551 26.88 -4.40 2.72
CA LEU A 551 27.97 -5.34 2.42
C LEU A 551 28.03 -5.74 0.93
N ILE A 552 26.91 -5.72 0.20
CA ILE A 552 26.87 -6.06 -1.23
C ILE A 552 27.25 -4.88 -2.10
N GLU A 553 26.85 -3.66 -1.73
CA GLU A 553 27.14 -2.44 -2.48
C GLU A 553 28.64 -2.13 -2.57
N GLN A 554 29.40 -2.50 -1.53
CA GLN A 554 30.84 -2.29 -1.46
C GLN A 554 31.53 -3.55 -1.98
N ASP A 555 31.96 -3.57 -3.25
CA ASP A 555 32.63 -4.71 -3.93
C ASP A 555 33.87 -5.24 -3.16
N SER A 556 33.63 -6.01 -2.11
CA SER A 556 34.61 -6.39 -1.09
C SER A 556 34.62 -7.89 -0.86
N ALA A 557 35.83 -8.47 -0.92
CA ALA A 557 36.03 -9.90 -0.68
C ALA A 557 35.70 -10.29 0.77
N SER A 558 36.01 -9.45 1.77
CA SER A 558 35.69 -9.76 3.17
C SER A 558 34.18 -9.75 3.41
N ALA A 559 33.47 -8.80 2.80
CA ALA A 559 32.02 -8.69 2.86
C ALA A 559 31.33 -9.93 2.26
N LEU A 560 31.67 -10.29 1.02
CA LEU A 560 31.10 -11.48 0.38
C LEU A 560 31.47 -12.77 1.11
N GLN A 561 32.69 -12.87 1.64
CA GLN A 561 33.11 -14.04 2.43
C GLN A 561 32.27 -14.19 3.71
N ALA A 562 31.92 -13.08 4.36
CA ALA A 562 31.04 -13.08 5.53
C ALA A 562 29.62 -13.52 5.18
N ILE A 563 29.06 -13.02 4.08
CA ILE A 563 27.74 -13.43 3.58
C ILE A 563 27.76 -14.92 3.19
N VAL A 564 28.80 -15.42 2.53
CA VAL A 564 28.95 -16.86 2.21
C VAL A 564 28.93 -17.70 3.49
N LYS A 565 29.68 -17.29 4.52
CA LYS A 565 29.74 -17.99 5.82
C LYS A 565 28.38 -18.05 6.52
N GLU A 566 27.56 -17.00 6.40
CA GLU A 566 26.27 -16.89 7.07
C GLU A 566 25.07 -17.22 6.16
N SER A 567 25.29 -17.54 4.88
CA SER A 567 24.25 -17.76 3.86
C SER A 567 23.17 -18.79 4.25
N GLY A 568 23.58 -19.84 4.98
CA GLY A 568 22.65 -20.86 5.50
C GLY A 568 21.74 -20.36 6.62
N ARG A 569 22.12 -19.28 7.31
CA ARG A 569 21.42 -18.68 8.45
C ARG A 569 20.59 -17.45 8.07
N LEU A 570 20.86 -16.85 6.91
CA LEU A 570 20.03 -15.78 6.37
C LEU A 570 18.58 -16.26 6.23
N ASN A 571 17.63 -15.37 6.47
CA ASN A 571 16.22 -15.64 6.20
C ASN A 571 15.95 -15.57 4.68
N VAL A 572 14.70 -15.76 4.25
CA VAL A 572 14.37 -15.73 2.81
C VAL A 572 14.46 -14.31 2.24
N SER A 573 14.01 -13.30 2.99
CA SER A 573 14.10 -11.87 2.64
C SER A 573 15.53 -11.49 2.28
N GLN A 574 16.43 -11.74 3.23
CA GLN A 574 17.86 -11.45 3.13
C GLN A 574 18.53 -12.15 1.96
N ARG A 575 18.16 -13.41 1.66
CA ARG A 575 18.71 -14.12 0.50
C ARG A 575 18.20 -13.58 -0.82
N VAL A 576 16.95 -13.08 -0.85
CA VAL A 576 16.44 -12.34 -1.99
C VAL A 576 17.25 -11.05 -2.16
N ASP A 577 17.48 -10.29 -1.09
CA ASP A 577 18.27 -9.05 -1.12
C ASP A 577 19.72 -9.29 -1.54
N VAL A 578 20.33 -10.41 -1.12
CA VAL A 578 21.63 -10.86 -1.64
C VAL A 578 21.60 -11.11 -3.15
N ALA A 579 20.61 -11.85 -3.64
CA ALA A 579 20.53 -12.20 -5.05
C ALA A 579 20.22 -10.98 -5.93
N THR A 580 19.34 -10.07 -5.50
CA THR A 580 19.01 -8.83 -6.20
C THR A 580 20.19 -7.84 -6.16
N GLY A 581 20.83 -7.68 -5.00
CA GLY A 581 22.01 -6.82 -4.86
C GLY A 581 23.14 -7.28 -5.78
N LEU A 582 23.46 -8.57 -5.81
CA LEU A 582 24.45 -9.14 -6.73
C LEU A 582 24.01 -9.06 -8.20
N TYR A 583 22.71 -9.12 -8.49
CA TYR A 583 22.22 -8.86 -9.85
C TYR A 583 22.53 -7.42 -10.26
N GLY A 584 22.34 -6.44 -9.37
CA GLY A 584 22.58 -5.02 -9.63
C GLY A 584 24.06 -4.59 -9.62
N ALA A 585 24.91 -5.28 -8.87
CA ALA A 585 26.29 -4.90 -8.62
C ALA A 585 27.23 -5.08 -9.83
N ASP A 586 28.27 -4.26 -9.92
CA ASP A 586 29.38 -4.42 -10.86
C ASP A 586 30.44 -5.35 -10.26
N ILE A 587 30.36 -6.65 -10.58
CA ILE A 587 31.27 -7.68 -10.01
C ILE A 587 32.65 -7.59 -10.67
N THR A 588 33.71 -7.42 -9.87
CA THR A 588 35.10 -7.38 -10.36
C THR A 588 35.75 -8.77 -10.41
N GLU A 589 36.93 -8.86 -11.04
CA GLU A 589 37.71 -10.10 -11.08
C GLU A 589 38.08 -10.63 -9.68
N VAL A 590 38.22 -9.75 -8.69
CA VAL A 590 38.62 -10.09 -7.32
C VAL A 590 37.48 -10.77 -6.55
N THR A 591 36.26 -10.24 -6.68
CA THR A 591 35.07 -10.72 -5.97
C THR A 591 34.29 -11.78 -6.74
N SER A 592 34.52 -11.92 -8.05
CA SER A 592 33.86 -12.88 -8.93
C SER A 592 33.79 -14.31 -8.38
N PRO A 593 34.87 -14.91 -7.82
CA PRO A 593 34.80 -16.28 -7.29
C PRO A 593 33.83 -16.41 -6.12
N LEU A 594 33.82 -15.44 -5.19
CA LEU A 594 32.95 -15.43 -4.01
C LEU A 594 31.49 -15.16 -4.40
N ALA A 595 31.27 -14.23 -5.33
CA ALA A 595 29.93 -13.97 -5.85
C ALA A 595 29.35 -15.21 -6.57
N GLN A 596 30.15 -15.91 -7.39
CA GLN A 596 29.72 -17.18 -8.01
C GLN A 596 29.40 -18.25 -6.95
N GLU A 597 30.26 -18.43 -5.94
CA GLU A 597 30.01 -19.38 -4.85
C GLU A 597 28.69 -19.06 -4.13
N LEU A 598 28.49 -17.81 -3.76
CA LEU A 598 27.29 -17.34 -3.06
C LEU A 598 26.03 -17.57 -3.90
N LEU A 599 26.01 -17.13 -5.16
CA LEU A 599 24.87 -17.34 -6.06
C LEU A 599 24.58 -18.83 -6.27
N VAL A 600 25.60 -19.68 -6.38
CA VAL A 600 25.43 -21.13 -6.50
C VAL A 600 24.84 -21.75 -5.23
N LEU A 601 25.21 -21.27 -4.05
CA LEU A 601 24.55 -21.69 -2.79
C LEU A 601 23.06 -21.30 -2.80
N LEU A 602 22.72 -20.14 -3.35
CA LEU A 602 21.34 -19.66 -3.45
C LEU A 602 20.51 -20.42 -4.50
N LEU A 603 21.12 -21.07 -5.52
CA LEU A 603 20.39 -21.89 -6.51
C LEU A 603 19.66 -23.10 -5.90
N GLU A 604 20.09 -23.56 -4.72
CA GLU A 604 19.43 -24.67 -4.00
C GLU A 604 18.20 -24.19 -3.20
N ASP A 605 18.09 -22.89 -2.93
CA ASP A 605 16.99 -22.31 -2.17
C ASP A 605 15.79 -21.96 -3.05
N GLN A 606 14.77 -22.81 -3.02
CA GLN A 606 13.54 -22.65 -3.80
C GLN A 606 12.48 -21.81 -3.10
N ARG A 607 12.75 -21.24 -1.91
CA ARG A 607 11.79 -20.41 -1.18
C ARG A 607 11.54 -19.08 -1.89
N ARG A 608 10.36 -18.52 -1.64
CA ARG A 608 9.90 -17.24 -2.20
C ARG A 608 9.80 -16.19 -1.11
N ARG A 609 9.97 -14.94 -1.48
CA ARG A 609 9.56 -13.78 -0.65
C ARG A 609 8.22 -13.27 -1.15
N THR A 610 7.12 -13.75 -0.57
CA THR A 610 5.76 -13.33 -0.95
C THR A 610 5.50 -11.87 -0.58
N GLY A 611 4.72 -11.16 -1.40
CA GLY A 611 4.41 -9.74 -1.23
C GLY A 611 5.50 -8.80 -1.74
N MET A 612 6.64 -9.32 -2.19
CA MET A 612 7.70 -8.51 -2.77
C MET A 612 7.54 -8.44 -4.29
N SER A 613 7.46 -7.23 -4.83
CA SER A 613 7.62 -6.97 -6.26
C SER A 613 8.58 -5.81 -6.44
N GLY A 614 9.26 -5.77 -7.58
CA GLY A 614 10.28 -4.75 -7.82
C GLY A 614 10.95 -4.88 -9.16
N ASN A 615 11.82 -3.92 -9.43
CA ASN A 615 12.69 -3.90 -10.59
C ASN A 615 14.13 -3.71 -10.13
N VAL A 616 15.06 -4.50 -10.68
CA VAL A 616 16.50 -4.30 -10.49
C VAL A 616 17.16 -4.36 -11.86
N GLY A 617 17.63 -3.21 -12.34
CA GLY A 617 18.09 -3.08 -13.72
C GLY A 617 16.97 -3.39 -14.72
N ASP A 618 17.16 -4.41 -15.55
CA ASP A 618 16.23 -4.93 -16.54
C ASP A 618 15.35 -6.09 -16.05
N LEU A 619 15.54 -6.52 -14.80
CA LEU A 619 14.76 -7.61 -14.20
C LEU A 619 13.56 -7.07 -13.43
N SER A 620 12.35 -7.38 -13.89
CA SER A 620 11.10 -7.20 -13.16
C SER A 620 10.67 -8.50 -12.51
N PHE A 621 10.25 -8.46 -11.25
CA PHE A 621 9.81 -9.65 -10.53
C PHE A 621 8.62 -9.40 -9.59
N SER A 622 7.91 -10.48 -9.26
CA SER A 622 6.85 -10.53 -8.25
C SER A 622 6.95 -11.88 -7.53
N ASP A 623 6.88 -11.87 -6.20
CA ASP A 623 7.10 -13.01 -5.32
C ASP A 623 8.32 -13.88 -5.72
N PRO A 624 9.51 -13.26 -5.82
CA PRO A 624 10.65 -13.92 -6.43
C PRO A 624 11.11 -15.14 -5.62
N ARG A 625 11.52 -16.20 -6.32
CA ARG A 625 12.29 -17.30 -5.72
C ARG A 625 13.75 -16.89 -5.60
N VAL A 626 14.36 -17.22 -4.46
CA VAL A 626 15.81 -16.99 -4.23
C VAL A 626 16.64 -17.61 -5.36
N CYS A 627 16.37 -18.86 -5.73
CA CYS A 627 17.11 -19.55 -6.79
C CYS A 627 16.92 -18.96 -8.20
N ASP A 628 15.76 -18.36 -8.50
CA ASP A 628 15.53 -17.75 -9.82
C ASP A 628 16.30 -16.43 -9.96
N LEU A 629 16.31 -15.61 -8.91
CA LEU A 629 17.12 -14.40 -8.87
C LEU A 629 18.61 -14.72 -8.94
N ALA A 630 19.05 -15.75 -8.22
CA ALA A 630 20.43 -16.20 -8.27
C ALA A 630 20.83 -16.73 -9.67
N GLY A 631 19.95 -17.47 -10.33
CA GLY A 631 20.13 -17.93 -11.70
C GLY A 631 20.21 -16.76 -12.69
N ALA A 632 19.33 -15.78 -12.56
CA ALA A 632 19.34 -14.57 -13.38
C ALA A 632 20.64 -13.77 -13.19
N ALA A 633 21.13 -13.63 -11.95
CA ALA A 633 22.39 -12.94 -11.67
C ALA A 633 23.60 -13.68 -12.26
N LEU A 634 23.65 -15.00 -12.15
CA LEU A 634 24.72 -15.81 -12.78
C LEU A 634 24.72 -15.66 -14.30
N HIS A 635 23.55 -15.68 -14.94
CA HIS A 635 23.44 -15.49 -16.38
C HIS A 635 23.82 -14.09 -16.82
N LYS A 636 23.40 -13.05 -16.08
CA LYS A 636 23.77 -11.65 -16.37
C LYS A 636 25.28 -11.45 -16.39
N HIS A 637 25.97 -11.94 -15.35
CA HIS A 637 27.40 -11.69 -15.17
C HIS A 637 28.30 -12.64 -15.98
N TRP A 638 27.85 -13.88 -16.22
CA TRP A 638 28.62 -14.86 -16.99
C TRP A 638 27.73 -15.63 -18.01
N PRO A 639 27.16 -14.93 -19.01
CA PRO A 639 26.15 -15.49 -19.93
C PRO A 639 26.68 -16.62 -20.81
N THR A 640 27.99 -16.66 -21.06
CA THR A 640 28.64 -17.75 -21.82
C THR A 640 28.86 -19.01 -20.99
N LYS A 641 28.80 -18.91 -19.66
CA LYS A 641 29.03 -20.01 -18.71
C LYS A 641 27.72 -20.54 -18.14
N TYR A 642 26.81 -19.65 -17.74
CA TYR A 642 25.54 -20.01 -17.12
C TYR A 642 24.37 -19.62 -18.03
N GLU A 643 23.58 -20.60 -18.45
CA GLU A 643 22.35 -20.40 -19.20
C GLU A 643 21.16 -20.45 -18.25
N PHE A 644 20.48 -19.32 -18.07
CA PHE A 644 19.28 -19.22 -17.25
C PHE A 644 18.34 -18.18 -17.86
N ASP A 645 17.06 -18.53 -18.02
CA ASP A 645 16.03 -17.61 -18.49
C ASP A 645 14.98 -17.43 -17.40
N TYR A 646 14.89 -16.22 -16.85
CA TYR A 646 13.96 -15.90 -15.77
C TYR A 646 12.49 -15.95 -16.20
N GLN A 647 12.22 -15.75 -17.50
CA GLN A 647 10.87 -15.72 -18.09
C GLN A 647 10.35 -17.12 -18.45
N GLU A 648 11.21 -18.15 -18.38
CA GLU A 648 10.80 -19.52 -18.67
C GLU A 648 9.85 -20.10 -17.62
N ILE A 649 9.12 -21.16 -18.01
CA ILE A 649 8.24 -21.87 -17.07
C ILE A 649 9.04 -22.45 -15.89
N THR A 650 8.44 -22.49 -14.72
CA THR A 650 9.08 -22.94 -13.46
C THR A 650 9.81 -24.28 -13.58
N LYS A 651 9.26 -25.25 -14.31
CA LYS A 651 9.93 -26.53 -14.60
C LYS A 651 11.25 -26.36 -15.35
N ARG A 652 11.29 -25.52 -16.39
CA ARG A 652 12.49 -25.28 -17.19
C ARG A 652 13.53 -24.48 -16.38
N ARG A 653 13.07 -23.50 -15.59
CA ARG A 653 13.92 -22.76 -14.63
C ARG A 653 14.54 -23.70 -13.59
N ASN A 654 13.79 -24.69 -13.08
CA ASN A 654 14.31 -25.71 -12.18
C ASN A 654 15.40 -26.58 -12.83
N GLN A 655 15.28 -26.90 -14.11
CA GLN A 655 16.33 -27.61 -14.85
C GLN A 655 17.57 -26.71 -15.04
N GLN A 656 17.37 -25.46 -15.43
CA GLN A 656 18.44 -24.49 -15.65
C GLN A 656 19.22 -24.19 -14.35
N ARG A 657 18.55 -23.99 -13.21
CA ARG A 657 19.25 -23.75 -11.92
C ARG A 657 20.12 -24.95 -11.53
N ILE A 658 19.66 -26.18 -11.74
CA ILE A 658 20.45 -27.39 -11.44
C ILE A 658 21.63 -27.51 -12.40
N ALA A 659 21.43 -27.21 -13.69
CA ALA A 659 22.52 -27.16 -14.67
C ALA A 659 23.57 -26.12 -14.28
N CYS A 660 23.16 -24.90 -13.92
CA CYS A 660 24.06 -23.84 -13.47
C CYS A 660 24.85 -24.26 -12.21
N ALA A 661 24.18 -24.82 -11.21
CA ALA A 661 24.84 -25.32 -10.02
C ALA A 661 25.85 -26.43 -10.35
N ASN A 662 25.50 -27.37 -11.24
CA ASN A 662 26.36 -28.49 -11.61
C ASN A 662 27.61 -28.08 -12.38
N ILE A 663 27.56 -27.00 -13.17
CA ILE A 663 28.76 -26.43 -13.80
C ILE A 663 29.78 -26.07 -12.72
N TRP A 664 29.39 -25.22 -11.76
CA TRP A 664 30.28 -24.80 -10.68
C TRP A 664 30.72 -25.97 -9.79
N ARG A 665 29.79 -26.86 -9.41
CA ARG A 665 30.09 -28.03 -8.57
C ARG A 665 31.09 -28.97 -9.22
N SER A 666 31.00 -29.17 -10.53
CA SER A 666 31.97 -30.00 -11.29
C SER A 666 33.38 -29.39 -11.30
N GLU A 667 33.49 -28.07 -11.46
CA GLU A 667 34.77 -27.33 -11.44
C GLU A 667 35.45 -27.39 -10.05
N HIS A 668 34.64 -27.49 -8.99
CA HIS A 668 35.10 -27.51 -7.59
C HIS A 668 35.12 -28.91 -6.97
N GLY A 669 34.95 -29.97 -7.77
CA GLY A 669 35.02 -31.36 -7.32
C GLY A 669 33.93 -31.75 -6.30
N LYS A 670 32.77 -31.09 -6.34
CA LYS A 670 31.60 -31.40 -5.51
C LYS A 670 30.67 -32.38 -6.23
N GLU A 671 29.89 -33.13 -5.48
CA GLU A 671 28.91 -34.07 -6.02
C GLU A 671 27.85 -33.33 -6.86
N LEU A 672 27.49 -33.84 -8.03
CA LEU A 672 26.48 -33.22 -8.89
C LEU A 672 25.09 -33.38 -8.27
N LEU A 673 24.28 -32.33 -8.36
CA LEU A 673 22.88 -32.35 -7.98
C LEU A 673 22.07 -33.16 -9.01
N GLU A 674 21.16 -34.00 -8.53
CA GLU A 674 20.23 -34.72 -9.38
C GLU A 674 19.09 -33.80 -9.83
N CYS A 675 18.77 -33.82 -11.12
CA CYS A 675 17.56 -33.18 -11.63
C CYS A 675 16.39 -34.16 -11.52
N HIS A 676 15.54 -33.96 -10.51
CA HIS A 676 14.37 -34.81 -10.26
C HIS A 676 13.13 -34.41 -11.09
N GLU A 677 13.31 -33.65 -12.18
CA GLU A 677 12.19 -33.30 -13.05
C GLU A 677 11.78 -34.52 -13.89
N ARG A 678 10.52 -34.94 -13.73
CA ARG A 678 10.00 -36.12 -14.40
C ARG A 678 9.58 -35.76 -15.82
N GLU A 679 10.06 -36.55 -16.78
CA GLU A 679 9.42 -36.62 -18.09
C GLU A 679 8.20 -37.54 -17.99
N VAL A 680 7.02 -36.99 -18.26
CA VAL A 680 5.82 -37.81 -18.40
C VAL A 680 5.84 -38.42 -19.79
N THR A 681 6.05 -39.73 -19.86
CA THR A 681 5.93 -40.47 -21.12
C THR A 681 4.46 -40.49 -21.52
N ALA A 682 4.11 -39.68 -22.51
CA ALA A 682 2.77 -39.66 -23.07
C ALA A 682 2.39 -41.04 -23.63
N MET A 683 1.13 -41.41 -23.47
CA MET A 683 0.55 -42.58 -24.11
C MET A 683 0.67 -42.44 -25.63
N THR A 684 1.05 -43.53 -26.31
CA THR A 684 1.18 -43.49 -27.75
C THR A 684 -0.19 -43.27 -28.42
N PRO A 685 -0.28 -42.55 -29.55
CA PRO A 685 -1.54 -42.39 -30.28
C PRO A 685 -2.21 -43.73 -30.64
N GLN A 686 -1.42 -44.78 -30.87
CA GLN A 686 -1.91 -46.12 -31.19
C GLN A 686 -2.60 -46.78 -29.99
N ASP A 687 -2.00 -46.69 -28.81
CA ASP A 687 -2.59 -47.26 -27.60
C ASP A 687 -3.85 -46.49 -27.17
N PHE A 688 -3.83 -45.17 -27.34
CA PHE A 688 -5.00 -44.33 -27.13
C PHE A 688 -6.14 -44.67 -28.10
N THR A 689 -5.84 -44.89 -29.39
CA THR A 689 -6.84 -45.31 -30.38
C THR A 689 -7.46 -46.65 -30.01
N ARG A 690 -6.64 -47.65 -29.62
CA ARG A 690 -7.14 -48.95 -29.15
C ARG A 690 -8.03 -48.84 -27.93
N MET A 691 -7.72 -47.91 -27.02
CA MET A 691 -8.54 -47.64 -25.84
C MET A 691 -9.94 -47.13 -26.23
N ILE A 692 -10.01 -46.16 -27.15
CA ILE A 692 -11.28 -45.64 -27.67
C ILE A 692 -12.08 -46.75 -28.37
N GLU A 693 -11.44 -47.51 -29.26
CA GLU A 693 -12.07 -48.61 -30.00
C GLU A 693 -12.65 -49.69 -29.04
N ALA A 694 -11.99 -49.96 -27.91
CA ALA A 694 -12.44 -50.92 -26.91
C ALA A 694 -13.69 -50.48 -26.13
N CYS A 695 -14.06 -49.20 -26.18
CA CYS A 695 -15.27 -48.66 -25.59
C CYS A 695 -16.46 -48.66 -26.57
N GLY A 696 -16.22 -48.78 -27.88
CA GLY A 696 -17.29 -48.84 -28.89
C GLY A 696 -17.93 -47.47 -29.16
N ASP A 697 -19.25 -47.44 -29.31
CA ASP A 697 -20.00 -46.22 -29.66
C ASP A 697 -20.07 -45.25 -28.47
N LEU A 698 -19.27 -44.18 -28.52
CA LEU A 698 -19.18 -43.16 -27.48
C LEU A 698 -20.42 -42.26 -27.37
N THR A 699 -21.38 -42.36 -28.30
CA THR A 699 -22.68 -41.67 -28.14
C THR A 699 -23.53 -42.32 -27.05
N GLN A 700 -23.21 -43.56 -26.65
CA GLN A 700 -23.83 -44.23 -25.52
C GLN A 700 -23.16 -43.82 -24.20
N GLN A 701 -23.97 -43.34 -23.25
CA GLN A 701 -23.49 -42.83 -21.96
C GLN A 701 -22.65 -43.85 -21.17
N GLU A 702 -22.98 -45.15 -21.24
CA GLU A 702 -22.23 -46.22 -20.55
C GLU A 702 -20.81 -46.38 -21.11
N ASN A 703 -20.67 -46.37 -22.44
CA ASN A 703 -19.38 -46.49 -23.12
C ASN A 703 -18.51 -45.25 -22.89
N LEU A 704 -19.12 -44.08 -22.90
CA LEU A 704 -18.45 -42.82 -22.58
C LEU A 704 -17.94 -42.80 -21.14
N ALA A 705 -18.77 -43.20 -20.18
CA ALA A 705 -18.37 -43.32 -18.78
C ALA A 705 -17.24 -44.33 -18.59
N LYS A 706 -17.28 -45.47 -19.30
CA LYS A 706 -16.21 -46.47 -19.31
C LYS A 706 -14.89 -45.90 -19.86
N LEU A 707 -14.95 -45.11 -20.93
CA LEU A 707 -13.77 -44.42 -21.47
C LEU A 707 -13.20 -43.42 -20.45
N CYS A 708 -14.04 -42.58 -19.84
CA CYS A 708 -13.61 -41.64 -18.81
C CYS A 708 -12.88 -42.35 -17.66
N GLN A 709 -13.44 -43.45 -17.14
CA GLN A 709 -12.78 -44.24 -16.10
C GLN A 709 -11.44 -44.81 -16.57
N THR A 710 -11.37 -45.32 -17.80
CA THR A 710 -10.12 -45.90 -18.34
C THR A 710 -9.03 -44.83 -18.54
N LEU A 711 -9.42 -43.61 -18.92
CA LEU A 711 -8.53 -42.46 -19.02
C LEU A 711 -8.01 -42.05 -17.64
N GLU A 712 -8.88 -41.97 -16.64
CA GLU A 712 -8.53 -41.67 -15.24
C GLU A 712 -7.59 -42.72 -14.63
N ASP A 713 -7.83 -44.00 -14.92
CA ASP A 713 -6.97 -45.12 -14.49
C ASP A 713 -5.59 -45.06 -15.16
N SER A 714 -5.51 -44.53 -16.39
CA SER A 714 -4.27 -44.31 -17.13
C SER A 714 -3.49 -43.06 -16.68
N GLY A 715 -4.13 -42.20 -15.89
CA GLY A 715 -3.55 -40.98 -15.32
C GLY A 715 -3.13 -39.96 -16.38
N VAL A 716 -2.20 -39.07 -16.00
CA VAL A 716 -1.74 -37.94 -16.84
C VAL A 716 -1.13 -38.36 -18.18
N SER A 717 -0.69 -39.61 -18.33
CA SER A 717 -0.13 -40.13 -19.59
C SER A 717 -1.14 -40.09 -20.75
N ALA A 718 -2.44 -40.20 -20.46
CA ALA A 718 -3.51 -40.16 -21.45
C ALA A 718 -3.90 -38.73 -21.87
N LEU A 719 -3.45 -37.70 -21.14
CA LEU A 719 -3.90 -36.33 -21.34
C LEU A 719 -3.49 -35.75 -22.71
N PRO A 720 -2.21 -35.84 -23.17
CA PRO A 720 -1.84 -35.29 -24.47
C PRO A 720 -2.65 -35.85 -25.67
N PRO A 721 -2.79 -37.19 -25.84
CA PRO A 721 -3.60 -37.71 -26.94
C PRO A 721 -5.11 -37.45 -26.76
N LEU A 722 -5.60 -37.31 -25.52
CA LEU A 722 -6.98 -36.90 -25.26
C LEU A 722 -7.25 -35.47 -25.73
N LEU A 723 -6.35 -34.52 -25.46
CA LEU A 723 -6.49 -33.14 -25.92
C LEU A 723 -6.51 -33.07 -27.45
N ALA A 724 -5.63 -33.81 -28.13
CA ALA A 724 -5.64 -33.91 -29.59
C ALA A 724 -6.96 -34.53 -30.13
N PHE A 725 -7.52 -35.50 -29.42
CA PHE A 725 -8.81 -36.10 -29.80
C PHE A 725 -9.98 -35.13 -29.64
N LEU A 726 -9.98 -34.30 -28.60
CA LEU A 726 -11.02 -33.31 -28.33
C LEU A 726 -11.16 -32.27 -29.45
N GLU A 727 -10.09 -31.93 -30.15
CA GLU A 727 -10.11 -31.00 -31.30
C GLU A 727 -11.01 -31.49 -32.44
N THR A 728 -11.20 -32.80 -32.56
CA THR A 728 -11.98 -33.45 -33.63
C THR A 728 -13.30 -34.05 -33.15
N THR A 729 -13.60 -33.95 -31.86
CA THR A 729 -14.78 -34.57 -31.24
C THR A 729 -15.92 -33.55 -31.17
N GLU A 730 -17.15 -33.97 -31.54
CA GLU A 730 -18.34 -33.12 -31.44
C GLU A 730 -19.07 -33.24 -30.08
N ALA A 731 -19.92 -32.26 -29.77
CA ALA A 731 -20.80 -32.31 -28.59
C ALA A 731 -21.89 -33.39 -28.77
N PRO A 732 -22.35 -34.08 -27.70
CA PRO A 732 -22.03 -33.85 -26.28
C PRO A 732 -20.80 -34.62 -25.77
N VAL A 733 -20.22 -35.52 -26.57
CA VAL A 733 -19.08 -36.37 -26.17
C VAL A 733 -17.87 -35.51 -25.78
N ARG A 734 -17.59 -34.48 -26.59
CA ARG A 734 -16.50 -33.52 -26.32
C ARG A 734 -16.59 -32.92 -24.93
N ASP A 735 -17.78 -32.51 -24.49
CA ASP A 735 -17.95 -31.77 -23.23
C ASP A 735 -17.69 -32.66 -22.01
N VAL A 736 -18.04 -33.95 -22.09
CA VAL A 736 -17.73 -34.94 -21.05
C VAL A 736 -16.24 -35.25 -21.01
N LEU A 737 -15.63 -35.48 -22.18
CA LEU A 737 -14.20 -35.77 -22.26
C LEU A 737 -13.33 -34.56 -21.89
N ALA A 738 -13.79 -33.34 -22.15
CA ALA A 738 -13.12 -32.11 -21.72
C ALA A 738 -13.08 -31.99 -20.19
N LYS A 739 -14.15 -32.39 -19.50
CA LYS A 739 -14.16 -32.48 -18.03
C LYS A 739 -13.14 -33.51 -17.53
N THR A 740 -13.10 -34.69 -18.15
CA THR A 740 -12.08 -35.71 -17.82
C THR A 740 -10.67 -35.19 -18.08
N ALA A 741 -10.44 -34.45 -19.18
CA ALA A 741 -9.14 -33.82 -19.44
C ALA A 741 -8.77 -32.81 -18.35
N GLY A 742 -9.73 -32.00 -17.86
CA GLY A 742 -9.55 -31.14 -16.69
C GLY A 742 -9.17 -31.91 -15.43
N THR A 743 -9.89 -33.00 -15.11
CA THR A 743 -9.58 -33.88 -13.97
C THR A 743 -8.17 -34.48 -14.07
N LEU A 744 -7.77 -34.93 -15.26
CA LEU A 744 -6.42 -35.44 -15.51
C LEU A 744 -5.37 -34.33 -15.39
N GLY A 745 -5.62 -33.14 -15.94
CA GLY A 745 -4.73 -31.98 -15.85
C GLY A 745 -4.51 -31.52 -14.41
N ASN A 746 -5.52 -31.68 -13.56
CA ASN A 746 -5.47 -31.30 -12.16
C ASN A 746 -4.99 -32.44 -11.24
N ARG A 747 -4.66 -33.61 -11.78
CA ARG A 747 -4.25 -34.78 -10.99
C ARG A 747 -2.92 -34.51 -10.29
N ILE A 748 -2.90 -34.73 -8.98
CA ILE A 748 -1.72 -34.58 -8.12
C ILE A 748 -0.82 -35.80 -8.32
N GLU A 749 0.27 -35.62 -9.05
CA GLU A 749 1.20 -36.69 -9.40
C GLU A 749 2.36 -36.81 -8.41
N ARG A 750 2.78 -35.68 -7.84
CA ARG A 750 3.87 -35.61 -6.86
C ARG A 750 3.46 -34.76 -5.68
N ILE A 751 3.82 -35.24 -4.50
CA ILE A 751 3.72 -34.45 -3.26
C ILE A 751 5.07 -34.53 -2.55
N THR A 752 5.65 -33.37 -2.27
CA THR A 752 6.93 -33.21 -1.57
C THR A 752 6.65 -32.59 -0.21
N LEU A 753 7.08 -33.24 0.87
CA LEU A 753 7.03 -32.70 2.22
C LEU A 753 8.43 -32.26 2.64
N LEU A 754 8.57 -30.99 3.05
CA LEU A 754 9.82 -30.39 3.49
C LEU A 754 9.74 -29.97 4.97
N PRO A 755 10.79 -30.23 5.77
CA PRO A 755 11.95 -31.04 5.43
C PRO A 755 11.59 -32.53 5.27
N ALA A 756 12.40 -33.26 4.51
CA ALA A 756 12.15 -34.68 4.25
C ALA A 756 12.11 -35.48 5.57
N GLY A 757 11.07 -36.29 5.76
CA GLY A 757 10.86 -37.07 6.99
C GLY A 757 10.14 -36.32 8.11
N ALA A 758 9.76 -35.05 7.89
CA ALA A 758 8.85 -34.36 8.81
C ALA A 758 7.52 -35.11 8.94
N SER A 759 6.93 -35.06 10.13
CA SER A 759 5.65 -35.72 10.42
C SER A 759 4.75 -34.77 11.18
N TYR A 760 3.69 -34.33 10.50
CA TYR A 760 2.62 -33.55 11.09
C TYR A 760 1.28 -34.18 10.67
N PRO A 761 0.45 -34.68 11.60
CA PRO A 761 -0.71 -35.52 11.26
C PRO A 761 -1.67 -34.90 10.22
N PRO A 762 -2.06 -33.62 10.29
CA PRO A 762 -2.91 -33.01 9.27
C PRO A 762 -2.32 -33.10 7.86
N VAL A 763 -1.04 -32.75 7.71
CA VAL A 763 -0.33 -32.80 6.43
C VAL A 763 -0.16 -34.24 5.94
N THR A 764 0.30 -35.15 6.80
CA THR A 764 0.51 -36.55 6.42
C THR A 764 -0.78 -37.27 6.02
N ASN A 765 -1.90 -36.99 6.72
CA ASN A 765 -3.22 -37.50 6.36
C ASN A 765 -3.69 -36.93 5.03
N TRP A 766 -3.52 -35.62 4.82
CA TRP A 766 -3.87 -34.97 3.56
C TRP A 766 -3.07 -35.56 2.39
N ILE A 767 -1.76 -35.75 2.54
CA ILE A 767 -0.89 -36.36 1.52
C ILE A 767 -1.40 -37.75 1.10
N GLN A 768 -1.81 -38.58 2.07
CA GLN A 768 -2.33 -39.92 1.78
C GLN A 768 -3.64 -39.89 1.00
N GLN A 769 -4.49 -38.89 1.24
CA GLN A 769 -5.79 -38.74 0.58
C GLN A 769 -5.70 -38.03 -0.78
N ALA A 770 -4.76 -37.09 -0.93
CA ALA A 770 -4.62 -36.25 -2.11
C ALA A 770 -3.85 -36.93 -3.25
N LYS A 771 -2.91 -37.84 -2.94
CA LYS A 771 -2.05 -38.46 -3.96
C LYS A 771 -2.86 -39.19 -5.04
N GLY A 772 -2.66 -38.81 -6.30
CA GLY A 772 -3.35 -39.38 -7.45
C GLY A 772 -4.80 -38.89 -7.64
N GLN A 773 -5.29 -37.98 -6.80
CA GLN A 773 -6.58 -37.31 -6.96
C GLN A 773 -6.41 -36.00 -7.73
N ALA A 774 -7.49 -35.48 -8.32
CA ALA A 774 -7.49 -34.11 -8.83
C ALA A 774 -7.38 -33.10 -7.68
N LEU A 775 -6.63 -32.03 -7.85
CA LEU A 775 -6.68 -30.86 -6.98
C LEU A 775 -7.98 -30.09 -7.29
N ASP A 776 -8.60 -29.55 -6.24
CA ASP A 776 -9.70 -28.59 -6.31
C ASP A 776 -9.63 -27.65 -5.08
N GLY A 777 -10.40 -26.57 -5.09
CA GLY A 777 -10.43 -25.59 -4.01
C GLY A 777 -10.80 -26.23 -2.67
N ALA A 778 -11.72 -27.19 -2.67
CA ALA A 778 -12.13 -27.90 -1.46
C ALA A 778 -10.97 -28.67 -0.81
N ARG A 779 -10.14 -29.36 -1.59
CA ARG A 779 -8.94 -30.06 -1.07
C ARG A 779 -7.91 -29.08 -0.52
N VAL A 780 -7.68 -27.96 -1.20
CA VAL A 780 -6.73 -26.92 -0.73
C VAL A 780 -7.18 -26.35 0.62
N VAL A 781 -8.45 -25.92 0.71
CA VAL A 781 -9.04 -25.35 1.93
C VAL A 781 -9.14 -26.37 3.06
N SER A 782 -9.32 -27.66 2.75
CA SER A 782 -9.34 -28.71 3.78
C SER A 782 -8.01 -28.83 4.52
N LEU A 783 -6.87 -28.71 3.82
CA LEU A 783 -5.54 -28.74 4.44
C LEU A 783 -5.35 -27.52 5.34
N LEU A 784 -5.71 -26.34 4.85
CA LEU A 784 -5.65 -25.08 5.58
C LEU A 784 -6.48 -25.15 6.88
N SER A 785 -7.72 -25.63 6.76
CA SER A 785 -8.65 -25.80 7.88
C SER A 785 -8.13 -26.81 8.91
N ASP A 786 -7.62 -27.96 8.47
CA ASP A 786 -7.12 -29.00 9.36
C ASP A 786 -5.81 -28.59 10.04
N PHE A 787 -4.97 -27.79 9.36
CA PHE A 787 -3.83 -27.13 9.98
C PHE A 787 -4.29 -26.22 11.12
N PHE A 788 -5.22 -25.29 10.90
CA PHE A 788 -5.68 -24.37 11.96
C PHE A 788 -6.26 -25.09 13.18
N ARG A 789 -7.06 -26.14 12.96
CA ARG A 789 -7.65 -26.93 14.06
C ARG A 789 -6.61 -27.65 14.92
N GLN A 790 -5.45 -27.95 14.34
CA GLN A 790 -4.43 -28.79 14.96
C GLN A 790 -3.07 -28.10 15.01
N ALA A 791 -3.03 -26.78 14.89
CA ALA A 791 -1.78 -26.03 14.88
C ALA A 791 -1.00 -26.19 16.19
N ASP A 792 -1.69 -26.41 17.30
CA ASP A 792 -1.08 -26.67 18.61
C ASP A 792 -0.33 -28.03 18.65
N GLN A 793 -0.57 -28.92 17.68
CA GLN A 793 0.16 -30.19 17.51
C GLN A 793 1.39 -30.05 16.60
N LEU A 794 1.65 -28.85 16.07
CA LEU A 794 2.82 -28.59 15.24
C LEU A 794 4.06 -28.72 16.13
N GLY A 795 4.78 -29.84 15.95
CA GLY A 795 5.96 -30.16 16.75
C GLY A 795 7.07 -29.12 16.57
N GLU A 796 7.94 -28.98 17.56
CA GLU A 796 9.16 -28.18 17.39
C GLU A 796 10.05 -28.78 16.29
N PRO A 797 10.73 -27.94 15.49
CA PRO A 797 10.84 -26.47 15.57
C PRO A 797 9.83 -25.68 14.71
N TYR A 798 8.76 -26.32 14.23
CA TYR A 798 7.89 -25.72 13.21
C TYR A 798 6.85 -24.74 13.79
N ARG A 799 6.60 -23.65 13.08
CA ARG A 799 5.71 -22.53 13.47
C ARG A 799 4.81 -22.05 12.34
N GLY A 800 4.86 -22.69 11.20
CA GLY A 800 4.04 -22.36 10.05
C GLY A 800 3.97 -23.49 9.05
N LEU A 801 3.17 -23.25 8.01
CA LEU A 801 2.94 -24.15 6.91
C LEU A 801 2.88 -23.34 5.62
N GLU A 802 3.69 -23.72 4.65
CA GLU A 802 3.63 -23.23 3.28
C GLU A 802 3.09 -24.36 2.39
N PHE A 803 2.18 -24.01 1.48
CA PHE A 803 1.63 -24.87 0.47
C PHE A 803 1.84 -24.24 -0.91
N GLU A 804 2.37 -25.01 -1.84
CA GLU A 804 2.52 -24.62 -3.25
C GLU A 804 2.03 -25.79 -4.11
N ALA A 805 1.12 -25.52 -5.04
CA ALA A 805 0.70 -26.48 -6.06
C ALA A 805 0.91 -25.86 -7.45
N LEU A 806 1.68 -26.55 -8.29
CA LEU A 806 2.11 -26.07 -9.60
C LEU A 806 1.64 -27.02 -10.71
N ARG A 807 0.87 -26.48 -11.66
CA ARG A 807 0.60 -27.08 -12.96
C ARG A 807 1.48 -26.38 -13.99
N HIS A 808 2.44 -27.08 -14.60
CA HIS A 808 3.44 -26.46 -15.49
C HIS A 808 2.94 -26.16 -16.91
N GLY A 809 1.73 -26.59 -17.27
CA GLY A 809 1.18 -26.47 -18.63
C GLY A 809 1.75 -27.47 -19.65
N ASP A 810 2.64 -28.38 -19.22
CA ASP A 810 3.25 -29.42 -20.06
C ASP A 810 2.50 -30.77 -20.00
N HIS A 811 1.30 -30.76 -19.42
CA HIS A 811 0.44 -31.93 -19.21
C HIS A 811 0.99 -32.97 -18.23
N SER A 812 1.95 -32.62 -17.36
CA SER A 812 2.48 -33.56 -16.35
C SER A 812 1.61 -33.75 -15.11
N GLY A 813 0.47 -33.06 -15.02
CA GLY A 813 -0.35 -32.97 -13.81
C GLY A 813 0.11 -31.86 -12.88
N ILE A 814 -0.21 -31.99 -11.58
CA ILE A 814 0.13 -31.04 -10.53
C ILE A 814 1.20 -31.61 -9.61
N ASP A 815 2.22 -30.81 -9.36
CA ASP A 815 3.19 -31.01 -8.29
C ASP A 815 2.76 -30.21 -7.06
N VAL A 816 2.71 -30.85 -5.89
CA VAL A 816 2.43 -30.18 -4.61
C VAL A 816 3.68 -30.20 -3.74
N THR A 817 4.07 -29.04 -3.22
CA THR A 817 5.08 -28.91 -2.17
C THR A 817 4.40 -28.40 -0.90
N ILE A 818 4.63 -29.10 0.20
CA ILE A 818 4.20 -28.69 1.53
C ILE A 818 5.45 -28.51 2.38
N ARG A 819 5.64 -27.34 2.96
CA ARG A 819 6.80 -27.03 3.80
C ARG A 819 6.36 -26.65 5.19
N LEU A 820 6.91 -27.34 6.19
CA LEU A 820 6.82 -26.90 7.58
C LEU A 820 7.86 -25.80 7.80
N ILE A 821 7.41 -24.63 8.26
CA ILE A 821 8.27 -23.46 8.43
C ILE A 821 8.90 -23.53 9.81
N GLU A 822 10.23 -23.61 9.87
CA GLU A 822 10.98 -23.54 11.13
C GLU A 822 11.11 -22.09 11.59
N ARG A 823 10.87 -21.82 12.88
CA ARG A 823 11.16 -20.52 13.50
C ARG A 823 11.55 -20.72 14.96
N GLU A 824 12.54 -19.98 15.45
CA GLU A 824 12.95 -20.09 16.85
C GLU A 824 11.80 -19.77 17.81
N ARG A 825 11.65 -20.59 18.85
CA ARG A 825 10.60 -20.43 19.84
C ARG A 825 10.88 -19.21 20.73
N ARG A 826 10.11 -18.14 20.56
CA ARG A 826 9.89 -17.19 21.66
C ARG A 826 9.06 -17.85 22.76
N LYS A 827 9.28 -17.43 24.01
CA LYS A 827 8.60 -18.03 25.17
C LYS A 827 7.08 -17.77 25.20
N GLN A 828 6.58 -16.85 24.39
CA GLN A 828 5.16 -16.52 24.27
C GLN A 828 4.39 -17.58 23.46
N GLU A 829 3.11 -17.75 23.78
CA GLU A 829 2.20 -18.58 23.00
C GLU A 829 1.82 -17.86 21.70
N ILE A 830 1.63 -18.61 20.61
CA ILE A 830 1.12 -18.08 19.35
C ILE A 830 -0.37 -17.80 19.56
N ASP A 831 -0.76 -16.53 19.56
CA ASP A 831 -2.16 -16.12 19.67
C ASP A 831 -2.74 -15.64 18.34
N GLN A 832 -1.89 -15.40 17.33
CA GLN A 832 -2.31 -14.93 16.00
C GLN A 832 -1.56 -15.64 14.88
N TRP A 833 -2.20 -15.66 13.71
CA TRP A 833 -1.61 -16.16 12.46
C TRP A 833 -1.57 -15.01 11.46
N SER A 834 -0.44 -14.88 10.77
CA SER A 834 -0.34 -14.14 9.53
C SER A 834 -0.35 -15.12 8.36
N GLY A 835 -0.86 -14.69 7.23
CA GLY A 835 -0.69 -15.46 6.02
C GLY A 835 -0.87 -14.67 4.75
N THR A 836 -0.46 -15.31 3.67
CA THR A 836 -0.58 -14.81 2.32
C THR A 836 -1.15 -15.91 1.45
N GLU A 837 -1.99 -15.53 0.50
CA GLU A 837 -2.59 -16.44 -0.47
C GLU A 837 -2.39 -15.86 -1.86
N HIS A 838 -2.05 -16.72 -2.80
CA HIS A 838 -1.87 -16.34 -4.19
C HIS A 838 -2.35 -17.48 -5.09
N VAL A 839 -3.26 -17.18 -6.01
CA VAL A 839 -3.71 -18.11 -7.02
C VAL A 839 -3.65 -17.42 -8.38
N SER A 840 -3.02 -18.09 -9.34
CA SER A 840 -2.92 -17.61 -10.71
C SER A 840 -3.06 -18.73 -11.73
N SER A 841 -3.48 -18.35 -12.93
CA SER A 841 -3.51 -19.21 -14.10
C SER A 841 -3.03 -18.47 -15.34
N GLY A 842 -1.95 -18.95 -15.95
CA GLY A 842 -1.20 -18.20 -16.94
C GLY A 842 -0.68 -16.89 -16.34
N GLU A 843 -1.02 -15.76 -16.96
CA GLU A 843 -0.69 -14.41 -16.48
C GLU A 843 -1.80 -13.80 -15.59
N GLU A 844 -2.95 -14.46 -15.45
CA GLU A 844 -4.08 -13.93 -14.67
C GLU A 844 -4.00 -14.38 -13.21
N THR A 845 -3.92 -13.43 -12.28
CA THR A 845 -4.17 -13.68 -10.85
C THR A 845 -5.66 -13.83 -10.61
N THR A 846 -6.11 -15.00 -10.17
CA THR A 846 -7.52 -15.27 -9.87
C THR A 846 -7.88 -14.98 -8.42
N HIS A 847 -6.91 -15.03 -7.50
CA HIS A 847 -7.08 -14.68 -6.10
C HIS A 847 -5.76 -14.21 -5.49
N THR A 848 -5.82 -13.19 -4.64
CA THR A 848 -4.71 -12.83 -3.78
C THR A 848 -5.24 -12.24 -2.49
N SER A 849 -4.67 -12.65 -1.38
CA SER A 849 -5.00 -12.11 -0.07
C SER A 849 -3.75 -12.03 0.81
N SER A 850 -3.76 -11.10 1.75
CA SER A 850 -2.75 -11.01 2.79
C SER A 850 -3.47 -10.60 4.07
N TYR A 851 -3.26 -11.34 5.14
CA TYR A 851 -3.91 -11.10 6.42
C TYR A 851 -2.87 -11.13 7.54
N GLY A 852 -2.89 -10.08 8.36
CA GLY A 852 -2.08 -9.95 9.56
C GLY A 852 -2.98 -9.79 10.79
N GLY A 853 -2.78 -10.66 11.78
CA GLY A 853 -3.21 -10.39 13.15
C GLY A 853 -4.66 -10.70 13.55
N GLY A 854 -5.31 -11.69 12.93
CA GLY A 854 -6.71 -11.92 13.29
C GLY A 854 -7.45 -13.13 12.72
N LEU A 855 -6.78 -14.08 12.04
CA LEU A 855 -7.45 -15.31 11.65
C LEU A 855 -7.82 -16.12 12.89
N SER A 856 -9.07 -15.95 13.32
CA SER A 856 -9.70 -16.79 14.32
C SER A 856 -9.78 -18.21 13.75
N LYS A 857 -9.49 -19.21 14.57
CA LYS A 857 -9.64 -20.65 14.23
C LYS A 857 -11.05 -21.01 13.71
N ASP A 858 -12.02 -20.09 13.82
CA ASP A 858 -13.45 -20.28 13.58
C ASP A 858 -14.05 -19.44 12.43
N ASP A 859 -13.26 -18.72 11.60
CA ASP A 859 -13.83 -17.94 10.47
C ASP A 859 -13.74 -18.69 9.12
N PRO A 860 -14.81 -19.39 8.67
CA PRO A 860 -14.82 -20.07 7.38
C PRO A 860 -14.92 -19.12 6.19
N LYS A 861 -15.27 -17.85 6.37
CA LYS A 861 -15.58 -16.95 5.24
C LYS A 861 -14.34 -16.63 4.41
N GLU A 862 -13.19 -16.44 5.04
CA GLU A 862 -11.93 -16.15 4.33
C GLU A 862 -11.43 -17.36 3.52
N SER A 863 -11.80 -18.58 3.90
CA SER A 863 -11.45 -19.78 3.15
C SER A 863 -12.26 -20.00 1.87
N GLU A 864 -13.41 -19.31 1.74
CA GLU A 864 -14.31 -19.46 0.60
C GLU A 864 -13.79 -18.72 -0.64
N ASP A 865 -13.25 -17.52 -0.47
CA ASP A 865 -12.65 -16.74 -1.57
C ASP A 865 -11.43 -17.48 -2.15
N LEU A 866 -10.59 -18.08 -1.27
CA LEU A 866 -9.50 -18.95 -1.70
C LEU A 866 -10.02 -20.17 -2.49
N ARG A 867 -11.10 -20.81 -2.03
CA ARG A 867 -11.73 -21.96 -2.72
C ARG A 867 -12.13 -21.58 -4.14
N GLU A 868 -12.87 -20.48 -4.27
CA GLU A 868 -13.35 -19.97 -5.56
C GLU A 868 -12.19 -19.57 -6.48
N GLY A 869 -11.16 -18.90 -5.93
CA GLY A 869 -9.93 -18.54 -6.65
C GLY A 869 -9.22 -19.75 -7.24
N VAL A 870 -9.07 -20.83 -6.46
CA VAL A 870 -8.49 -22.11 -6.88
C VAL A 870 -9.34 -22.78 -7.94
N ASP A 871 -10.66 -22.89 -7.72
CA ASP A 871 -11.57 -23.53 -8.67
C ASP A 871 -11.59 -22.77 -10.01
N LYS A 872 -11.57 -21.42 -9.99
CA LYS A 872 -11.48 -20.56 -11.17
C LYS A 872 -10.17 -20.81 -11.94
N ALA A 873 -9.03 -20.86 -11.25
CA ALA A 873 -7.74 -21.09 -11.90
C ALA A 873 -7.63 -22.50 -12.50
N LEU A 874 -8.11 -23.52 -11.78
CA LEU A 874 -8.06 -24.91 -12.20
C LEU A 874 -9.07 -25.25 -13.32
N ALA A 875 -10.09 -24.41 -13.53
CA ALA A 875 -11.04 -24.54 -14.63
C ALA A 875 -10.42 -24.20 -16.01
N ASN A 876 -9.28 -23.49 -16.04
CA ASN A 876 -8.56 -23.22 -17.29
C ASN A 876 -8.01 -24.52 -17.92
N PRO A 877 -7.84 -24.55 -19.26
CA PRO A 877 -7.37 -25.73 -19.97
C PRO A 877 -6.09 -26.32 -19.37
N PRO A 878 -5.91 -27.67 -19.36
CA PRO A 878 -4.75 -28.33 -18.75
C PRO A 878 -3.37 -27.86 -19.25
N GLY A 879 -3.29 -27.32 -20.47
CA GLY A 879 -2.06 -26.73 -21.02
C GLY A 879 -1.73 -25.34 -20.49
N THR A 880 -2.62 -24.75 -19.70
CA THR A 880 -2.42 -23.44 -19.06
C THR A 880 -1.71 -23.65 -17.72
N PRO A 881 -0.55 -23.01 -17.50
CA PRO A 881 0.10 -23.02 -16.20
C PRO A 881 -0.86 -22.55 -15.10
N CYS A 882 -0.74 -23.12 -13.91
CA CYS A 882 -1.53 -22.75 -12.75
C CYS A 882 -0.64 -22.81 -11.51
N GLU A 883 -0.76 -21.82 -10.66
CA GLU A 883 -0.08 -21.78 -9.36
C GLU A 883 -1.13 -21.52 -8.27
N VAL A 884 -1.13 -22.37 -7.25
CA VAL A 884 -1.90 -22.18 -6.02
C VAL A 884 -0.90 -22.14 -4.88
N ARG A 885 -0.88 -21.04 -4.14
CA ARG A 885 0.06 -20.84 -3.04
C ARG A 885 -0.66 -20.26 -1.84
N TRP A 886 -0.27 -20.73 -0.66
CA TRP A 886 -0.55 -20.01 0.56
C TRP A 886 0.51 -20.30 1.62
N GLU A 887 0.75 -19.32 2.47
CA GLU A 887 1.69 -19.39 3.58
C GLU A 887 0.97 -18.97 4.86
N LEU A 888 1.16 -19.75 5.93
CA LEU A 888 0.69 -19.42 7.27
C LEU A 888 1.85 -19.46 8.25
N ILE A 889 2.01 -18.38 9.02
CA ILE A 889 3.05 -18.25 10.04
C ILE A 889 2.40 -17.78 11.34
N GLY A 890 2.73 -18.45 12.45
CA GLY A 890 2.33 -18.01 13.77
C GLY A 890 3.05 -16.72 14.17
N TRP A 891 2.30 -15.74 14.66
CA TRP A 891 2.76 -14.46 15.17
C TRP A 891 2.54 -14.33 16.68
N TRP A 892 3.25 -13.38 17.29
CA TRP A 892 3.16 -13.00 18.69
C TRP A 892 3.05 -11.47 18.78
N HIS A 893 2.25 -10.97 19.71
CA HIS A 893 2.36 -9.59 20.17
C HIS A 893 3.51 -9.49 21.17
N ASP A 894 4.50 -8.65 20.85
CA ASP A 894 5.38 -8.09 21.87
C ASP A 894 4.53 -7.03 22.61
N ASP A 895 4.06 -7.36 23.83
CA ASP A 895 3.37 -6.43 24.74
C ASP A 895 4.22 -5.19 25.08
#